data_AF-A0A385TNM8-F1
#
_entry.id   AF-A0A385TNM8-F1
#
_cell.length_a   1.000
_cell.length_b   1.000
_cell.length_c   1.000
_cell.angle_alpha   90.00
_cell.angle_beta   90.00
_cell.angle_gamma   90.00
#
_symmetry.space_group_name_H-M   'P 1'
#
loop_
_entity.id
_entity.type
_entity.pdbx_description
1 polymer ?
#
loop_
_entity_poly.entity_id
_entity_poly.type
_entity_poly.pdbx_seq_one_letter_code
_entity_poly.pdbx_strand_id
1 'polypeptide(L)'
;MRYLYEFIEHQEDMPFKLFVNSVKQVPFHWHKEVEIVYVLQGSVIMHLDQKEHVLHQDDVVVVNSMSIHKFEQNDQDNILLTLQFGPEWLQNNVFISCNSATEPESVGFRLDTIKQELAKMVWEMNKKSPGYRSFTLGRLQTLCGHLVRYFSEGINPEAEEGGKSYDYKRLNRVLTYIDQNYKEKITLQTMAEQEHLSLHYFSHFFTDKIVIPFQKYLTLIRLEKAQSELSGSEKSITEIAMDCGFANVKLFNKYFKEKYGCTPSSYREAADSLQDKPNRKPLTYEESSSGDYYELDTITAMGSLYRYLEVKPDQERERANPLTAVVTDHELIQIQPGMSSAGYKKHWSVTTTAGRAVEGLRDDWRRQLTGLKGRIPFEYIRFHGIFNDEMMVYNEEDDGTPVYNWAYVDKLYDFLIGLGIRPFVELGFMPTLLSRSSETVFWWRGNISPPADQAKWEALVREFVRHCLNRYGAQEVKQWYFEVWNEPDLSGVCWAGSKEEYFSFYESTVRVIKSVLPELKTGGPALGYGSLWNDTWAEEFMEYCKKRQVSIDFFSFHIYSEYPQLKAEQNILTRMMPPTFYKESILRLQDKMKLASFRDMELHITEWNFSLYDRHLLHDTMFMAPFVMYHAMNTLGDVKAMAFWCFTDVFEESLVPSSPFYGGFGLMNRDGLKKPSYYAFELLQKLGEEITVRGEGYVGTQNQDGSMQLLLYHYVHLDHMFSSGDWSEMSNLNRYGVFEEKGSKVFQINIPYLSGTYKCTTYQMDRDHGSVFDEWVRMGAPGILTEEELAYLRGRSGPVIRTEILEDQGWYKEIVLPPHGVLLLTLEKQF
;
A
#
# COMPACT_ATOMS: atom_id res chain seq x y z
N MET A 1 21.70 17.42 -36.09
CA MET A 1 21.06 16.95 -34.85
C MET A 1 19.94 17.89 -34.51
N ARG A 2 18.78 17.35 -34.10
CA ARG A 2 17.63 18.13 -33.64
C ARG A 2 17.69 18.14 -32.11
N TYR A 3 17.68 19.32 -31.51
CA TYR A 3 17.68 19.50 -30.05
C TYR A 3 16.25 19.82 -29.63
N LEU A 4 15.68 19.05 -28.70
CA LEU A 4 14.30 19.24 -28.25
C LEU A 4 14.29 20.15 -27.01
N TYR A 5 13.42 21.16 -26.99
CA TYR A 5 13.18 21.92 -25.76
C TYR A 5 12.15 21.17 -24.92
N GLU A 6 12.51 20.82 -23.68
CA GLU A 6 11.63 20.15 -22.73
C GLU A 6 11.00 21.16 -21.77
N PHE A 7 9.71 21.00 -21.50
CA PHE A 7 9.02 21.74 -20.44
C PHE A 7 8.96 20.86 -19.20
N ILE A 8 9.61 21.28 -18.12
CA ILE A 8 9.60 20.54 -16.86
C ILE A 8 8.33 20.90 -16.06
N GLU A 9 7.56 19.88 -15.70
CA GLU A 9 6.44 20.01 -14.75
C GLU A 9 6.96 19.76 -13.32
N HIS A 10 6.91 20.78 -12.47
CA HIS A 10 7.20 20.65 -11.04
C HIS A 10 6.12 19.82 -10.32
N GLN A 11 6.45 19.29 -9.13
CA GLN A 11 5.47 18.57 -8.31
C GLN A 11 4.34 19.49 -7.83
N GLU A 12 3.13 18.94 -7.66
CA GLU A 12 1.90 19.73 -7.40
C GLU A 12 2.01 20.69 -6.20
N ASP A 13 2.83 20.36 -5.18
CA ASP A 13 3.00 21.15 -3.95
C ASP A 13 4.44 21.66 -3.70
N MET A 14 5.35 21.52 -4.66
CA MET A 14 6.76 21.92 -4.52
C MET A 14 7.27 22.70 -5.74
N PRO A 15 8.15 23.71 -5.57
CA PRO A 15 8.71 24.52 -6.65
C PRO A 15 9.87 23.82 -7.39
N PHE A 16 9.94 22.49 -7.33
CA PHE A 16 10.96 21.65 -7.94
C PHE A 16 10.35 20.28 -8.30
N LYS A 17 11.09 19.49 -9.06
CA LYS A 17 10.78 18.10 -9.37
C LYS A 17 11.93 17.22 -8.86
N LEU A 18 11.65 16.34 -7.91
CA LEU A 18 12.60 15.36 -7.39
C LEU A 18 12.08 13.96 -7.67
N PHE A 19 12.85 13.16 -8.40
CA PHE A 19 12.42 11.83 -8.82
C PHE A 19 13.62 10.90 -9.01
N VAL A 20 13.33 9.60 -8.97
CA VAL A 20 14.30 8.55 -9.28
C VAL A 20 13.92 7.93 -10.62
N ASN A 21 14.91 7.72 -11.49
CA ASN A 21 14.70 7.12 -12.81
C ASN A 21 15.87 6.24 -13.24
N SER A 22 15.59 5.31 -14.14
CA SER A 22 16.59 4.57 -14.92
C SER A 22 16.50 5.01 -16.38
N VAL A 23 17.66 5.25 -16.99
CA VAL A 23 17.75 5.80 -18.34
C VAL A 23 18.27 4.76 -19.32
N LYS A 24 17.43 4.42 -20.30
CA LYS A 24 17.85 3.71 -21.53
C LYS A 24 18.42 4.67 -22.56
N GLN A 25 17.62 5.66 -22.94
CA GLN A 25 18.02 6.73 -23.84
C GLN A 25 17.12 7.95 -23.61
N VAL A 26 17.72 9.11 -23.42
CA VAL A 26 17.06 10.41 -23.49
C VAL A 26 17.74 11.19 -24.60
N PRO A 27 17.03 11.60 -25.67
CA PRO A 27 17.64 12.29 -26.80
C PRO A 27 18.17 13.66 -26.39
N PHE A 28 18.95 14.29 -27.27
CA PHE A 28 19.46 15.64 -27.04
C PHE A 28 18.32 16.63 -26.76
N HIS A 29 18.34 17.22 -25.57
CA HIS A 29 17.35 18.16 -25.11
C HIS A 29 17.99 19.24 -24.23
N TRP A 30 17.19 20.24 -23.88
CA TRP A 30 17.55 21.34 -23.02
C TRP A 30 16.27 21.94 -22.42
N HIS A 31 16.38 22.46 -21.21
CA HIS A 31 15.27 23.02 -20.46
C HIS A 31 15.77 24.20 -19.62
N LYS A 32 14.83 24.91 -18.98
CA LYS A 32 15.14 26.15 -18.23
C LYS A 32 15.72 25.83 -16.85
N GLU A 33 15.36 24.69 -16.30
CA GLU A 33 15.66 24.27 -14.95
C GLU A 33 17.16 24.00 -14.79
N VAL A 34 17.65 24.18 -13.57
CA VAL A 34 18.91 23.58 -13.15
C VAL A 34 18.61 22.15 -12.78
N GLU A 35 19.38 21.22 -13.33
CA GLU A 35 19.21 19.80 -13.07
C GLU A 35 20.44 19.23 -12.35
N ILE A 36 20.22 18.57 -11.21
CA ILE A 36 21.24 17.79 -10.52
C ILE A 36 20.95 16.33 -10.78
N VAL A 37 21.94 15.61 -11.29
CA VAL A 37 21.88 14.17 -11.48
C VAL A 37 22.87 13.51 -10.53
N TYR A 38 22.37 12.62 -9.68
CA TYR A 38 23.18 11.79 -8.79
C TYR A 38 23.01 10.31 -9.18
N VAL A 39 24.11 9.65 -9.56
CA VAL A 39 24.11 8.24 -9.93
C VAL A 39 24.11 7.40 -8.65
N LEU A 40 22.94 6.88 -8.29
CA LEU A 40 22.74 6.09 -7.09
C LEU A 40 23.27 4.66 -7.24
N GLN A 41 23.19 4.11 -8.45
CA GLN A 41 23.65 2.77 -8.81
C GLN A 41 24.03 2.71 -10.29
N GLY A 42 25.07 1.94 -10.61
CA GLY A 42 25.44 1.61 -11.99
C GLY A 42 26.19 2.73 -12.73
N SER A 43 25.96 2.88 -14.04
CA SER A 43 26.67 3.86 -14.85
C SER A 43 25.87 4.36 -16.06
N VAL A 44 26.01 5.63 -16.41
CA VAL A 44 25.30 6.26 -17.54
C VAL A 44 26.26 7.13 -18.36
N ILE A 45 26.08 7.16 -19.68
CA ILE A 45 26.78 8.09 -20.56
C ILE A 45 25.95 9.37 -20.63
N MET A 46 26.55 10.48 -20.24
CA MET A 46 25.98 11.80 -20.38
C MET A 46 26.75 12.58 -21.44
N HIS A 47 26.05 13.13 -22.43
CA HIS A 47 26.64 14.17 -23.27
C HIS A 47 26.20 15.52 -22.74
N LEU A 48 27.15 16.37 -22.34
CA LEU A 48 26.91 17.74 -21.88
C LEU A 48 27.74 18.69 -22.74
N ASP A 49 27.09 19.66 -23.39
CA ASP A 49 27.75 20.69 -24.21
C ASP A 49 28.77 20.12 -25.22
N GLN A 50 28.40 19.01 -25.88
CA GLN A 50 29.19 18.27 -26.89
C GLN A 50 30.40 17.47 -26.37
N LYS A 51 30.59 17.39 -25.04
CA LYS A 51 31.54 16.47 -24.41
C LYS A 51 30.79 15.25 -23.89
N GLU A 52 31.43 14.08 -24.01
CA GLU A 52 30.93 12.83 -23.46
C GLU A 52 31.55 12.61 -22.07
N HIS A 53 30.71 12.30 -21.10
CA HIS A 53 31.08 11.97 -19.74
C HIS A 53 30.46 10.62 -19.38
N VAL A 54 31.28 9.69 -18.88
CA VAL A 54 30.78 8.46 -18.28
C VAL A 54 30.64 8.72 -16.79
N LEU A 55 29.41 8.71 -16.29
CA LEU A 55 29.11 8.85 -14.87
C LEU A 55 29.01 7.46 -14.26
N HIS A 56 29.67 7.24 -13.13
CA HIS A 56 29.65 6.02 -12.36
C HIS A 56 28.86 6.22 -11.07
N GLN A 57 28.55 5.11 -10.39
CA GLN A 57 27.93 5.15 -9.07
C GLN A 57 28.67 6.10 -8.13
N ASP A 58 27.89 6.85 -7.37
CA ASP A 58 28.32 7.93 -6.49
C ASP A 58 28.71 9.26 -7.18
N ASP A 59 28.68 9.36 -8.51
CA ASP A 59 28.91 10.62 -9.23
C ASP A 59 27.69 11.55 -9.17
N VAL A 60 27.97 12.83 -8.96
CA VAL A 60 27.04 13.97 -9.06
C VAL A 60 27.47 14.89 -10.19
N VAL A 61 26.51 15.33 -11.00
CA VAL A 61 26.71 16.35 -12.03
C VAL A 61 25.58 17.38 -11.98
N VAL A 62 25.91 18.64 -12.22
CA VAL A 62 24.95 19.73 -12.37
C VAL A 62 24.89 20.16 -13.83
N VAL A 63 23.70 20.08 -14.41
CA VAL A 63 23.34 20.67 -15.69
C VAL A 63 22.84 22.08 -15.44
N ASN A 64 23.54 23.05 -16.01
CA ASN A 64 23.14 24.45 -15.90
C ASN A 64 21.89 24.73 -16.74
N SER A 65 21.14 25.75 -16.35
CA SER A 65 20.00 26.26 -17.10
C SER A 65 20.37 26.49 -18.57
N MET A 66 19.53 25.98 -19.48
CA MET A 66 19.71 26.06 -20.93
C MET A 66 20.91 25.29 -21.51
N SER A 67 21.60 24.45 -20.74
CA SER A 67 22.65 23.56 -21.27
C SER A 67 22.03 22.39 -22.03
N ILE A 68 22.65 22.06 -23.17
CA ILE A 68 22.20 20.94 -24.00
C ILE A 68 22.80 19.67 -23.47
N HIS A 69 21.94 18.70 -23.21
CA HIS A 69 22.37 17.42 -22.68
C HIS A 69 21.55 16.24 -23.20
N LYS A 70 22.10 15.04 -23.02
CA LYS A 70 21.57 13.76 -23.47
C LYS A 70 22.07 12.68 -22.52
N PHE A 71 21.27 11.66 -22.30
CA PHE A 71 21.66 10.50 -21.51
C PHE A 71 21.50 9.22 -22.33
N GLU A 72 22.45 8.30 -22.24
CA GLU A 72 22.39 6.97 -22.84
C GLU A 72 22.90 5.92 -21.89
N GLN A 73 22.23 4.76 -21.88
CA GLN A 73 22.72 3.60 -21.19
C GLN A 73 24.02 3.10 -21.84
N ASN A 74 24.97 2.65 -21.01
CA ASN A 74 26.11 1.87 -21.47
C ASN A 74 25.84 0.37 -21.28
N ASP A 75 26.90 -0.45 -21.16
CA ASP A 75 26.75 -1.89 -20.92
C ASP A 75 26.28 -2.23 -19.48
N GLN A 76 26.05 -1.23 -18.63
CA GLN A 76 25.54 -1.37 -17.26
C GLN A 76 24.15 -0.74 -17.13
N ASP A 77 23.34 -1.29 -16.22
CA ASP A 77 22.13 -0.60 -15.75
C ASP A 77 22.50 0.65 -14.96
N ASN A 78 21.56 1.58 -14.82
CA ASN A 78 21.74 2.82 -14.08
C ASN A 78 20.48 3.22 -13.33
N ILE A 79 20.69 3.87 -12.19
CA ILE A 79 19.64 4.55 -11.44
C ILE A 79 20.14 5.91 -10.99
N LEU A 80 19.33 6.92 -11.28
CA LEU A 80 19.65 8.31 -11.09
C LEU A 80 18.62 8.93 -10.15
N LEU A 81 19.08 9.71 -9.17
CA LEU A 81 18.26 10.70 -8.50
C LEU A 81 18.39 12.01 -9.28
N THR A 82 17.29 12.52 -9.78
CA THR A 82 17.25 13.77 -10.53
C THR A 82 16.44 14.82 -9.76
N LEU A 83 17.08 15.95 -9.49
CA LEU A 83 16.45 17.15 -8.93
C LEU A 83 16.47 18.26 -9.98
N GLN A 84 15.29 18.73 -10.40
CA GLN A 84 15.12 19.86 -11.31
C GLN A 84 14.45 21.02 -10.58
N PHE A 85 15.05 22.21 -10.61
CA PHE A 85 14.51 23.40 -9.96
C PHE A 85 14.83 24.67 -10.75
N GLY A 86 14.05 25.74 -10.53
CA GLY A 86 14.20 26.99 -11.27
C GLY A 86 15.56 27.68 -11.01
N PRO A 87 16.17 28.33 -12.02
CA PRO A 87 17.46 29.01 -11.86
C PRO A 87 17.41 30.20 -10.88
N GLU A 88 16.22 30.74 -10.60
CA GLU A 88 16.01 31.81 -9.61
C GLU A 88 16.50 31.46 -8.20
N TRP A 89 16.60 30.18 -7.86
CA TRP A 89 17.10 29.70 -6.56
C TRP A 89 18.60 29.91 -6.36
N LEU A 90 19.37 30.13 -7.44
CA LEU A 90 20.84 30.28 -7.40
C LEU A 90 21.36 31.72 -7.30
N GLN A 91 20.49 32.73 -7.10
CA GLN A 91 20.86 34.17 -7.03
C GLN A 91 21.87 34.61 -8.12
N ASN A 92 21.38 35.15 -9.24
CA ASN A 92 22.13 35.70 -10.40
C ASN A 92 22.49 34.72 -11.55
N ASN A 93 21.76 33.61 -11.74
CA ASN A 93 22.00 32.65 -12.84
C ASN A 93 23.49 32.27 -12.97
N VAL A 94 24.14 32.04 -11.82
CA VAL A 94 25.57 31.75 -11.74
C VAL A 94 25.84 30.39 -12.38
N PHE A 95 26.94 30.30 -13.14
CA PHE A 95 27.35 29.02 -13.71
C PHE A 95 27.95 28.12 -12.62
N ILE A 96 27.39 26.92 -12.49
CA ILE A 96 27.81 25.90 -11.52
C ILE A 96 28.68 24.87 -12.24
N SER A 97 29.96 24.86 -11.93
CA SER A 97 30.93 23.88 -12.42
C SER A 97 30.99 22.74 -11.40
N CYS A 98 30.03 21.82 -11.48
CA CYS A 98 29.97 20.63 -10.64
C CYS A 98 29.82 19.40 -11.53
N ASN A 99 30.93 18.69 -11.75
CA ASN A 99 30.98 17.45 -12.52
C ASN A 99 32.04 16.52 -11.92
N SER A 100 31.60 15.69 -10.98
CA SER A 100 32.44 14.75 -10.25
C SER A 100 33.23 13.78 -11.14
N ALA A 101 32.73 13.43 -12.33
CA ALA A 101 33.45 12.56 -13.27
C ALA A 101 34.71 13.23 -13.88
N THR A 102 34.86 14.54 -13.74
CA THR A 102 36.00 15.31 -14.24
C THR A 102 36.79 16.05 -13.15
N GLU A 103 36.27 16.10 -11.93
CA GLU A 103 36.90 16.78 -10.81
C GLU A 103 37.92 15.88 -10.08
N PRO A 104 39.02 16.44 -9.55
CA PRO A 104 39.97 15.67 -8.75
C PRO A 104 39.39 15.24 -7.38
N GLU A 105 39.77 14.06 -6.87
CA GLU A 105 39.32 13.49 -5.57
C GLU A 105 39.36 14.47 -4.38
N SER A 106 40.21 15.50 -4.44
CA SER A 106 40.32 16.58 -3.44
C SER A 106 39.04 17.40 -3.20
N VAL A 107 37.98 17.22 -4.00
CA VAL A 107 36.67 17.91 -3.85
C VAL A 107 35.64 17.06 -3.09
N GLY A 108 35.98 15.82 -2.67
CA GLY A 108 35.06 14.84 -2.07
C GLY A 108 34.13 15.38 -0.96
N PHE A 109 34.66 16.13 0.01
CA PHE A 109 33.84 16.71 1.08
C PHE A 109 32.74 17.67 0.57
N ARG A 110 32.99 18.40 -0.51
CA ARG A 110 32.00 19.34 -1.08
C ARG A 110 30.87 18.58 -1.78
N LEU A 111 31.19 17.51 -2.48
CA LEU A 111 30.21 16.62 -3.09
C LEU A 111 29.36 15.90 -2.03
N ASP A 112 29.97 15.50 -0.91
CA ASP A 112 29.23 14.91 0.21
C ASP A 112 28.17 15.86 0.77
N THR A 113 28.43 17.19 0.83
CA THR A 113 27.39 18.15 1.26
C THR A 113 26.18 18.18 0.33
N ILE A 114 26.38 18.03 -0.99
CA ILE A 114 25.28 17.93 -1.95
C ILE A 114 24.49 16.65 -1.70
N LYS A 115 25.17 15.51 -1.59
CA LYS A 115 24.55 14.20 -1.35
C LYS A 115 23.77 14.17 -0.03
N GLN A 116 24.30 14.78 1.03
CA GLN A 116 23.61 14.92 2.32
C GLN A 116 22.32 15.72 2.21
N GLU A 117 22.32 16.86 1.52
CA GLU A 117 21.09 17.65 1.39
C GLU A 117 20.07 16.95 0.48
N LEU A 118 20.50 16.28 -0.59
CA LEU A 118 19.64 15.43 -1.41
C LEU A 118 19.00 14.30 -0.57
N ALA A 119 19.81 13.61 0.26
CA ALA A 119 19.32 12.54 1.14
C ALA A 119 18.29 13.06 2.15
N LYS A 120 18.55 14.22 2.76
CA LYS A 120 17.61 14.86 3.71
C LYS A 120 16.32 15.32 3.02
N MET A 121 16.41 15.86 1.81
CA MET A 121 15.22 16.22 1.02
C MET A 121 14.35 14.99 0.74
N VAL A 122 14.96 13.91 0.26
CA VAL A 122 14.27 12.63 0.02
C VAL A 122 13.67 12.11 1.33
N TRP A 123 14.38 12.16 2.45
CA TRP A 123 13.87 11.73 3.77
C TRP A 123 12.61 12.50 4.19
N GLU A 124 12.66 13.85 4.21
CA GLU A 124 11.54 14.70 4.61
C GLU A 124 10.30 14.46 3.75
N MET A 125 10.49 14.34 2.43
CA MET A 125 9.40 14.11 1.48
C MET A 125 8.76 12.73 1.65
N ASN A 126 9.50 11.75 2.16
CA ASN A 126 8.99 10.40 2.42
C ASN A 126 8.34 10.26 3.80
N LYS A 127 8.96 10.76 4.87
CA LYS A 127 8.41 10.66 6.24
C LYS A 127 7.20 11.57 6.45
N LYS A 128 7.14 12.70 5.72
CA LYS A 128 6.06 13.69 5.77
C LYS A 128 5.73 14.17 7.19
N SER A 129 6.74 14.26 8.04
CA SER A 129 6.61 14.78 9.41
C SER A 129 5.99 16.19 9.40
N PRO A 130 5.32 16.64 10.48
CA PRO A 130 4.75 17.97 10.54
C PRO A 130 5.77 19.06 10.15
N GLY A 131 5.44 19.86 9.14
CA GLY A 131 6.33 20.89 8.61
C GLY A 131 7.32 20.43 7.53
N TYR A 132 7.24 19.19 7.04
CA TYR A 132 8.17 18.64 6.04
C TYR A 132 8.37 19.57 4.85
N ARG A 133 7.30 20.21 4.33
CA ARG A 133 7.39 21.16 3.21
C ARG A 133 8.38 22.30 3.48
N SER A 134 8.27 22.91 4.65
CA SER A 134 9.17 24.00 5.06
C SER A 134 10.60 23.52 5.24
N PHE A 135 10.79 22.34 5.83
CA PHE A 135 12.11 21.73 5.96
C PHE A 135 12.70 21.41 4.58
N THR A 136 11.98 20.75 3.69
CA THR A 136 12.41 20.42 2.33
C THR A 136 12.80 21.67 1.54
N LEU A 137 12.03 22.76 1.63
CA LEU A 137 12.40 24.05 1.01
C LEU A 137 13.66 24.66 1.64
N GLY A 138 13.80 24.58 2.97
CA GLY A 138 15.03 25.00 3.66
C GLY A 138 16.26 24.19 3.24
N ARG A 139 16.08 22.88 3.00
CA ARG A 139 17.11 21.99 2.46
C ARG A 139 17.48 22.35 1.03
N LEU A 140 16.51 22.61 0.16
CA LEU A 140 16.75 23.11 -1.20
C LEU A 140 17.58 24.41 -1.17
N GLN A 141 17.20 25.37 -0.32
CA GLN A 141 17.96 26.63 -0.19
C GLN A 141 19.39 26.41 0.31
N THR A 142 19.57 25.45 1.24
CA THR A 142 20.89 25.06 1.76
C THR A 142 21.73 24.41 0.66
N LEU A 143 21.14 23.50 -0.11
CA LEU A 143 21.75 22.87 -1.28
C LEU A 143 22.19 23.91 -2.32
N CYS A 144 21.32 24.85 -2.70
CA CYS A 144 21.68 25.97 -3.60
C CYS A 144 22.84 26.79 -3.03
N GLY A 145 22.85 27.03 -1.71
CA GLY A 145 23.95 27.69 -1.01
C GLY A 145 25.27 26.91 -1.11
N HIS A 146 25.25 25.58 -1.03
CA HIS A 146 26.42 24.72 -1.24
C HIS A 146 26.91 24.78 -2.68
N LEU A 147 26.02 24.71 -3.67
CA LEU A 147 26.36 24.83 -5.10
C LEU A 147 27.08 26.15 -5.37
N VAL A 148 26.50 27.28 -4.94
CA VAL A 148 27.11 28.60 -5.14
C VAL A 148 28.43 28.72 -4.37
N ARG A 149 28.50 28.25 -3.12
CA ARG A 149 29.71 28.41 -2.29
C ARG A 149 30.91 27.62 -2.79
N TYR A 150 30.67 26.43 -3.35
CA TYR A 150 31.73 25.46 -3.60
C TYR A 150 32.03 25.22 -5.08
N PHE A 151 31.08 25.54 -5.96
CA PHE A 151 31.11 25.16 -7.38
C PHE A 151 30.80 26.34 -8.32
N SER A 152 30.62 27.57 -7.82
CA SER A 152 30.44 28.74 -8.70
C SER A 152 31.76 29.17 -9.33
N GLU A 153 31.82 29.29 -10.65
CA GLU A 153 32.97 29.87 -11.38
C GLU A 153 32.68 31.28 -11.93
N GLY A 154 31.52 31.86 -11.63
CA GLY A 154 31.09 33.16 -12.17
C GLY A 154 30.33 33.03 -13.48
N ILE A 155 30.80 33.70 -14.55
CA ILE A 155 30.19 33.67 -15.89
C ILE A 155 30.80 32.53 -16.72
N ASN A 156 29.97 31.75 -17.42
CA ASN A 156 30.34 30.57 -18.20
C ASN A 156 31.65 30.77 -19.04
N PRO A 157 32.74 30.03 -18.74
CA PRO A 157 34.05 30.24 -19.38
C PRO A 157 34.15 29.76 -20.84
N GLU A 158 33.26 28.89 -21.34
CA GLU A 158 33.34 28.36 -22.71
C GLU A 158 32.51 29.15 -23.74
N ALA A 159 32.01 30.34 -23.37
CA ALA A 159 31.34 31.21 -24.32
C ALA A 159 32.30 31.87 -25.34
N GLU A 160 33.62 31.79 -25.18
CA GLU A 160 34.59 32.34 -26.13
C GLU A 160 35.17 31.21 -27.02
N GLU A 161 34.90 31.31 -28.33
CA GLU A 161 35.47 30.56 -29.47
C GLU A 161 34.64 29.42 -30.09
N GLY A 162 34.13 29.67 -31.31
CA GLY A 162 33.60 28.65 -32.23
C GLY A 162 32.25 29.02 -32.88
N GLY A 163 32.24 29.23 -34.20
CA GLY A 163 31.15 29.79 -35.03
C GLY A 163 29.80 29.05 -35.10
N LYS A 164 29.50 28.12 -34.17
CA LYS A 164 28.16 27.55 -33.95
C LYS A 164 27.50 28.05 -32.64
N SER A 165 28.21 28.86 -31.83
CA SER A 165 27.71 29.43 -30.57
C SER A 165 26.82 30.68 -30.75
N TYR A 166 26.80 31.30 -31.93
CA TYR A 166 26.06 32.55 -32.16
C TYR A 166 24.54 32.37 -32.06
N ASP A 167 24.01 31.28 -32.62
CA ASP A 167 22.58 30.96 -32.58
C ASP A 167 22.10 30.64 -31.16
N TYR A 168 22.91 29.94 -30.36
CA TYR A 168 22.59 29.66 -28.96
C TYR A 168 22.68 30.89 -28.07
N LYS A 169 23.70 31.74 -28.25
CA LYS A 169 23.78 33.03 -27.56
C LYS A 169 22.59 33.92 -27.91
N ARG A 170 22.20 33.95 -29.20
CA ARG A 170 21.01 34.67 -29.67
C ARG A 170 19.75 34.10 -29.03
N LEU A 171 19.59 32.78 -29.04
CA LEU A 171 18.43 32.14 -28.44
C LEU A 171 18.34 32.40 -26.93
N ASN A 172 19.46 32.27 -26.21
CA ASN A 172 19.50 32.54 -24.78
C ASN A 172 19.17 34.01 -24.46
N ARG A 173 19.66 34.98 -25.25
CA ARG A 173 19.23 36.40 -25.12
C ARG A 173 17.73 36.56 -25.34
N VAL A 174 17.18 35.91 -26.36
CA VAL A 174 15.74 35.94 -26.65
C VAL A 174 14.94 35.34 -25.50
N LEU A 175 15.31 34.17 -24.99
CA LEU A 175 14.60 33.50 -23.90
C LEU A 175 14.73 34.27 -22.58
N THR A 176 15.92 34.76 -22.26
CA THR A 176 16.18 35.59 -21.08
C THR A 176 15.35 36.87 -21.13
N TYR A 177 15.28 37.52 -22.30
CA TYR A 177 14.45 38.71 -22.48
C TYR A 177 12.96 38.40 -22.27
N ILE A 178 12.47 37.26 -22.82
CA ILE A 178 11.10 36.82 -22.60
C ILE A 178 10.84 36.57 -21.10
N ASP A 179 11.71 35.86 -20.38
CA ASP A 179 11.51 35.54 -18.96
C ASP A 179 11.59 36.78 -18.06
N GLN A 180 12.37 37.80 -18.44
CA GLN A 180 12.47 39.07 -17.70
C GLN A 180 11.32 40.04 -18.02
N ASN A 181 10.81 40.02 -19.25
CA ASN A 181 9.86 41.02 -19.76
C ASN A 181 8.50 40.43 -20.14
N TYR A 182 8.18 39.19 -19.73
CA TYR A 182 6.95 38.48 -20.14
C TYR A 182 5.67 39.27 -19.87
N LYS A 183 5.67 40.15 -18.87
CA LYS A 183 4.55 41.03 -18.51
C LYS A 183 4.24 42.06 -19.59
N GLU A 184 5.23 42.43 -20.38
CA GLU A 184 5.12 43.47 -21.41
C GLU A 184 4.57 42.96 -22.74
N LYS A 185 4.21 43.87 -23.64
CA LYS A 185 3.72 43.52 -24.98
C LYS A 185 4.89 43.11 -25.89
N ILE A 186 5.35 41.87 -25.75
CA ILE A 186 6.39 41.30 -26.62
C ILE A 186 5.77 40.76 -27.91
N THR A 187 6.21 41.27 -29.05
CA THR A 187 5.83 40.78 -30.39
C THR A 187 7.00 40.09 -31.08
N LEU A 188 6.69 39.26 -32.07
CA LEU A 188 7.71 38.64 -32.92
C LEU A 188 8.55 39.69 -33.65
N GLN A 189 7.92 40.80 -34.04
CA GLN A 189 8.58 41.91 -34.74
C GLN A 189 9.58 42.64 -33.82
N THR A 190 9.16 42.99 -32.60
CA THR A 190 10.06 43.65 -31.63
C THR A 190 11.28 42.78 -31.30
N MET A 191 11.10 41.45 -31.19
CA MET A 191 12.25 40.55 -30.96
C MET A 191 13.16 40.41 -32.18
N ALA A 192 12.59 40.38 -33.38
CA ALA A 192 13.39 40.37 -34.61
C ALA A 192 14.23 41.65 -34.73
N GLU A 193 13.64 42.82 -34.45
CA GLU A 193 14.34 44.11 -34.46
C GLU A 193 15.46 44.18 -33.40
N GLN A 194 15.20 43.68 -32.18
CA GLN A 194 16.16 43.65 -31.09
C GLN A 194 17.37 42.74 -31.36
N GLU A 195 17.16 41.63 -32.08
CA GLU A 195 18.24 40.73 -32.51
C GLU A 195 18.83 41.09 -33.89
N HIS A 196 18.45 42.25 -34.44
CA HIS A 196 18.89 42.76 -35.74
C HIS A 196 18.64 41.76 -36.90
N LEU A 197 17.48 41.10 -36.89
CA LEU A 197 17.05 40.11 -37.85
C LEU A 197 15.79 40.54 -38.62
N SER A 198 15.61 40.01 -39.83
CA SER A 198 14.32 40.14 -40.51
C SER A 198 13.25 39.30 -39.79
N LEU A 199 12.00 39.77 -39.81
CA LEU A 199 10.87 39.06 -39.20
C LEU A 199 10.77 37.60 -39.66
N HIS A 200 10.95 37.36 -40.96
CA HIS A 200 10.88 36.03 -41.55
C HIS A 200 12.01 35.13 -41.04
N TYR A 201 13.25 35.64 -40.98
CA TYR A 201 14.39 34.88 -40.50
C TYR A 201 14.26 34.59 -39.00
N PHE A 202 13.84 35.55 -38.18
CA PHE A 202 13.64 35.34 -36.74
C PHE A 202 12.53 34.31 -36.46
N SER A 203 11.41 34.37 -37.19
CA SER A 203 10.32 33.38 -37.06
C SER A 203 10.81 31.96 -37.35
N HIS A 204 11.55 31.79 -38.45
CA HIS A 204 12.11 30.50 -38.83
C HIS A 204 13.19 30.04 -37.85
N PHE A 205 14.10 30.92 -37.45
CA PHE A 205 15.12 30.67 -36.44
C PHE A 205 14.50 30.19 -35.12
N PHE A 206 13.50 30.91 -34.59
CA PHE A 206 12.89 30.55 -33.31
C PHE A 206 12.15 29.22 -33.39
N THR A 207 11.38 28.99 -34.46
CA THR A 207 10.66 27.72 -34.66
C THR A 207 11.58 26.53 -34.96
N ASP A 208 12.71 26.75 -35.63
CA ASP A 208 13.75 25.73 -35.83
C ASP A 208 14.37 25.28 -34.50
N LYS A 209 14.62 26.24 -33.58
CA LYS A 209 15.27 25.93 -32.29
C LYS A 209 14.31 25.48 -31.18
N ILE A 210 13.12 26.06 -31.09
CA ILE A 210 12.16 25.85 -29.98
C ILE A 210 11.01 24.91 -30.41
N VAL A 211 10.88 24.59 -31.71
CA VAL A 211 9.88 23.69 -32.30
C VAL A 211 8.42 24.16 -32.17
N ILE A 212 8.15 25.17 -31.34
CA ILE A 212 6.86 25.84 -31.23
C ILE A 212 6.94 27.30 -31.68
N PRO A 213 5.84 27.88 -32.19
CA PRO A 213 5.80 29.30 -32.55
C PRO A 213 6.10 30.21 -31.35
N PHE A 214 6.83 31.30 -31.60
CA PHE A 214 7.20 32.31 -30.59
C PHE A 214 6.05 32.74 -29.67
N GLN A 215 4.88 33.07 -30.25
CA GLN A 215 3.71 33.50 -29.47
C GLN A 215 3.16 32.40 -28.56
N LYS A 216 3.27 31.14 -29.00
CA LYS A 216 2.90 29.98 -28.18
C LYS A 216 3.89 29.82 -27.02
N TYR A 217 5.19 29.96 -27.26
CA TYR A 217 6.21 29.93 -26.21
C TYR A 217 5.98 31.02 -25.14
N LEU A 218 5.82 32.28 -25.57
CA LEU A 218 5.51 33.39 -24.65
C LEU A 218 4.24 33.11 -23.83
N THR A 219 3.20 32.55 -24.46
CA THR A 219 1.96 32.16 -23.76
C THR A 219 2.24 31.10 -22.68
N LEU A 220 3.05 30.09 -22.97
CA LEU A 220 3.40 29.03 -22.01
C LEU A 220 4.15 29.57 -20.80
N ILE A 221 5.13 30.48 -21.02
CA ILE A 221 5.86 31.15 -19.93
C ILE A 221 4.91 31.96 -19.04
N ARG A 222 3.98 32.72 -19.64
CA ARG A 222 2.98 33.48 -18.88
C ARG A 222 2.05 32.58 -18.07
N LEU A 223 1.68 31.41 -18.62
CA LEU A 223 0.85 30.43 -17.91
C LEU A 223 1.58 29.76 -16.75
N GLU A 224 2.90 29.56 -16.85
CA GLU A 224 3.74 29.01 -15.80
C GLU A 224 3.90 30.01 -14.63
N LYS A 225 4.19 31.29 -14.95
CA LYS A 225 4.23 32.36 -13.92
C LYS A 225 2.86 32.56 -13.26
N ALA A 226 1.78 32.45 -14.03
CA ALA A 226 0.43 32.52 -13.47
C ALA A 226 0.10 31.33 -12.56
N GLN A 227 0.59 30.13 -12.88
CA GLN A 227 0.42 28.95 -12.02
C GLN A 227 1.08 29.16 -10.65
N SER A 228 2.31 29.68 -10.59
CA SER A 228 2.97 29.91 -9.30
C SER A 228 2.27 30.99 -8.46
N GLU A 229 1.73 32.04 -9.08
CA GLU A 229 0.92 33.05 -8.38
C GLU A 229 -0.46 32.52 -7.95
N LEU A 230 -1.03 31.54 -8.65
CA LEU A 230 -2.30 30.89 -8.30
C LEU A 230 -2.18 30.03 -7.04
N SER A 231 -1.04 29.38 -6.81
CA SER A 231 -0.80 28.48 -5.67
C SER A 231 -0.37 29.19 -4.38
N GLY A 232 -0.06 30.49 -4.43
CA GLY A 232 0.56 31.21 -3.30
C GLY A 232 0.12 32.65 -3.08
N SER A 233 -0.91 33.15 -3.78
CA SER A 233 -1.40 34.53 -3.61
C SER A 233 -2.93 34.63 -3.51
N GLU A 234 -3.41 35.60 -2.72
CA GLU A 234 -4.82 35.95 -2.60
C GLU A 234 -5.36 36.82 -3.76
N LYS A 235 -4.50 37.21 -4.72
CA LYS A 235 -4.88 38.07 -5.86
C LYS A 235 -6.01 37.43 -6.65
N SER A 236 -6.93 38.20 -7.21
CA SER A 236 -7.99 37.65 -8.07
C SER A 236 -7.41 37.04 -9.36
N ILE A 237 -8.12 36.08 -9.96
CA ILE A 237 -7.74 35.47 -11.26
C ILE A 237 -7.53 36.54 -12.34
N THR A 238 -8.33 37.61 -12.29
CA THR A 238 -8.22 38.75 -13.19
C THR A 238 -6.90 39.49 -13.02
N GLU A 239 -6.50 39.76 -11.78
CA GLU A 239 -5.24 40.44 -11.48
C GLU A 239 -4.04 39.59 -11.90
N ILE A 240 -4.04 38.28 -11.57
CA ILE A 240 -2.97 37.38 -11.99
C ILE A 240 -2.83 37.33 -13.51
N ALA A 241 -3.94 37.28 -14.24
CA ALA A 241 -3.91 37.29 -15.70
C ALA A 241 -3.25 38.57 -16.25
N MET A 242 -3.56 39.74 -15.66
CA MET A 242 -2.97 41.02 -16.08
C MET A 242 -1.50 41.14 -15.68
N ASP A 243 -1.17 40.73 -14.45
CA ASP A 243 0.20 40.73 -13.92
C ASP A 243 1.12 39.79 -14.68
N CYS A 244 0.56 38.73 -15.27
CA CYS A 244 1.27 37.81 -16.15
C CYS A 244 1.28 38.25 -17.63
N GLY A 245 0.76 39.43 -17.97
CA GLY A 245 0.84 40.01 -19.31
C GLY A 245 -0.19 39.51 -20.32
N PHE A 246 -1.29 38.88 -19.89
CA PHE A 246 -2.39 38.54 -20.79
C PHE A 246 -3.23 39.77 -21.13
N ALA A 247 -3.61 39.90 -22.41
CA ALA A 247 -4.41 41.05 -22.88
C ALA A 247 -5.82 41.10 -22.25
N ASN A 248 -6.36 39.95 -21.85
CA ASN A 248 -7.60 39.85 -21.08
C ASN A 248 -7.76 38.46 -20.46
N VAL A 249 -8.60 38.39 -19.42
CA VAL A 249 -8.90 37.18 -18.65
C VAL A 249 -9.52 36.06 -19.50
N LYS A 250 -10.30 36.41 -20.54
CA LYS A 250 -10.92 35.42 -21.42
C LYS A 250 -9.88 34.61 -22.19
N LEU A 251 -8.83 35.27 -22.67
CA LEU A 251 -7.71 34.63 -23.37
C LEU A 251 -6.87 33.78 -22.41
N PHE A 252 -6.63 34.30 -21.19
CA PHE A 252 -5.97 33.55 -20.12
C PHE A 252 -6.71 32.25 -19.78
N ASN A 253 -8.00 32.33 -19.44
CA ASN A 253 -8.82 31.16 -19.11
C ASN A 253 -8.82 30.10 -20.21
N LYS A 254 -8.88 30.54 -21.48
CA LYS A 254 -8.84 29.64 -22.63
C LYS A 254 -7.51 28.87 -22.66
N TYR A 255 -6.38 29.58 -22.68
CA TYR A 255 -5.07 28.94 -22.80
C TYR A 255 -4.68 28.16 -21.54
N PHE A 256 -5.12 28.61 -20.37
CA PHE A 256 -4.91 27.89 -19.12
C PHE A 256 -5.64 26.54 -19.13
N LYS A 257 -6.91 26.52 -19.56
CA LYS A 257 -7.69 25.28 -19.72
C LYS A 257 -7.12 24.36 -20.79
N GLU A 258 -6.64 24.90 -21.90
CA GLU A 258 -5.97 24.11 -22.94
C GLU A 258 -4.67 23.46 -22.43
N LYS A 259 -3.90 24.13 -21.55
CA LYS A 259 -2.64 23.61 -21.00
C LYS A 259 -2.86 22.63 -19.83
N TYR A 260 -3.66 23.02 -18.84
CA TYR A 260 -3.78 22.30 -17.56
C TYR A 260 -5.05 21.44 -17.46
N GLY A 261 -5.92 21.45 -18.46
CA GLY A 261 -7.16 20.66 -18.48
C GLY A 261 -8.31 21.22 -17.63
N CYS A 262 -8.04 22.16 -16.72
CA CYS A 262 -9.02 22.82 -15.84
C CYS A 262 -8.96 24.36 -15.95
N THR A 263 -9.96 25.06 -15.40
CA THR A 263 -9.95 26.54 -15.38
C THR A 263 -9.03 27.06 -14.25
N PRO A 264 -8.49 28.28 -14.33
CA PRO A 264 -7.68 28.87 -13.25
C PRO A 264 -8.40 28.90 -11.89
N SER A 265 -9.70 29.19 -11.89
CA SER A 265 -10.53 29.15 -10.68
C SER A 265 -10.60 27.74 -10.09
N SER A 266 -10.90 26.73 -10.92
CA SER A 266 -10.92 25.33 -10.50
C SER A 266 -9.54 24.83 -10.07
N TYR A 267 -8.48 25.34 -10.68
CA TYR A 267 -7.09 25.04 -10.29
C TYR A 267 -6.76 25.59 -8.91
N ARG A 268 -7.14 26.85 -8.62
CA ARG A 268 -6.98 27.45 -7.30
C ARG A 268 -7.85 26.77 -6.26
N GLU A 269 -9.12 26.52 -6.59
CA GLU A 269 -10.04 25.80 -5.72
C GLU A 269 -9.49 24.41 -5.40
N ALA A 270 -8.96 23.67 -6.37
CA ALA A 270 -8.32 22.37 -6.14
C ALA A 270 -7.06 22.46 -5.26
N ALA A 271 -6.29 23.56 -5.33
CA ALA A 271 -5.15 23.81 -4.45
C ALA A 271 -5.60 24.17 -3.01
N ASP A 272 -6.71 24.89 -2.87
CA ASP A 272 -7.35 25.22 -1.58
C ASP A 272 -8.18 24.04 -1.01
N SER A 273 -8.57 23.09 -1.87
CA SER A 273 -9.46 21.96 -1.58
C SER A 273 -8.78 20.61 -1.79
N LEU A 274 -7.56 20.44 -1.27
CA LEU A 274 -6.89 19.12 -1.15
C LEU A 274 -7.53 18.22 -0.07
N GLN A 275 -8.86 18.11 -0.10
CA GLN A 275 -9.65 16.98 0.38
C GLN A 275 -10.63 16.63 -0.76
N ASP A 276 -10.49 15.40 -1.28
CA ASP A 276 -11.42 14.67 -2.18
C ASP A 276 -11.39 14.89 -3.73
N LYS A 277 -10.46 14.14 -4.39
CA LYS A 277 -10.48 13.28 -5.64
C LYS A 277 -11.53 13.53 -6.80
N PRO A 278 -11.59 12.80 -7.97
CA PRO A 278 -10.79 11.70 -8.59
C PRO A 278 -10.47 11.86 -10.12
N ASN A 279 -9.94 10.78 -10.73
CA ASN A 279 -9.87 10.41 -12.16
C ASN A 279 -8.71 10.93 -13.04
N ARG A 280 -7.61 10.17 -13.07
CA ARG A 280 -6.91 9.86 -14.34
C ARG A 280 -7.09 8.38 -14.65
N LYS A 281 -7.63 8.09 -15.84
CA LYS A 281 -7.63 6.76 -16.43
C LYS A 281 -6.19 6.22 -16.46
N PRO A 282 -5.93 4.98 -16.04
CA PRO A 282 -4.72 4.28 -16.42
C PRO A 282 -4.67 4.20 -17.95
N LEU A 283 -3.55 4.62 -18.54
CA LEU A 283 -3.24 4.30 -19.93
C LEU A 283 -3.13 2.78 -20.07
N THR A 284 -3.61 2.26 -21.19
CA THR A 284 -3.69 0.83 -21.49
C THR A 284 -2.31 0.18 -21.66
N TYR A 285 -2.24 -1.11 -21.36
CA TYR A 285 -1.08 -2.03 -21.34
C TYR A 285 -0.18 -2.06 -22.59
N GLU A 286 -0.52 -1.39 -23.69
CA GLU A 286 0.24 -1.46 -24.96
C GLU A 286 1.06 -0.20 -25.31
N GLU A 287 1.03 0.86 -24.49
CA GLU A 287 1.84 2.09 -24.74
C GLU A 287 3.04 2.27 -23.79
N SER A 288 3.32 1.27 -22.95
CA SER A 288 4.47 1.21 -22.04
C SER A 288 5.63 0.46 -22.71
N SER A 289 6.43 1.14 -23.54
CA SER A 289 7.72 0.59 -24.00
C SER A 289 8.83 0.78 -22.95
N SER A 290 8.62 0.29 -21.73
CA SER A 290 9.64 0.19 -20.67
C SER A 290 9.06 -0.49 -19.42
N GLY A 291 8.72 -1.78 -19.53
CA GLY A 291 8.24 -2.60 -18.42
C GLY A 291 9.35 -3.07 -17.46
N ASP A 292 9.01 -3.08 -16.18
CA ASP A 292 9.40 -4.07 -15.15
C ASP A 292 10.84 -4.13 -14.60
N TYR A 293 11.64 -3.07 -14.73
CA TYR A 293 12.98 -2.98 -14.09
C TYR A 293 13.07 -1.95 -12.95
N TYR A 294 11.98 -1.26 -12.59
CA TYR A 294 12.06 0.08 -11.98
C TYR A 294 12.07 0.16 -10.43
N GLU A 295 11.68 -0.87 -9.67
CA GLU A 295 11.43 -0.69 -8.22
C GLU A 295 12.58 -1.19 -7.28
N LEU A 296 13.09 -2.43 -7.41
CA LEU A 296 14.06 -2.95 -6.42
C LEU A 296 15.49 -2.41 -6.57
N ASP A 297 15.93 -2.09 -7.78
CA ASP A 297 17.24 -1.49 -7.96
C ASP A 297 17.18 -0.06 -7.40
N THR A 298 16.06 0.67 -7.58
CA THR A 298 15.81 1.97 -6.94
C THR A 298 15.96 1.89 -5.42
N ILE A 299 15.54 0.80 -4.79
CA ILE A 299 15.66 0.58 -3.33
C ILE A 299 17.12 0.41 -2.88
N THR A 300 17.90 -0.44 -3.57
CA THR A 300 19.34 -0.61 -3.25
C THR A 300 20.09 0.70 -3.47
N ALA A 301 19.72 1.40 -4.53
CA ALA A 301 20.25 2.70 -4.89
C ALA A 301 19.85 3.80 -3.88
N MET A 302 18.65 3.77 -3.29
CA MET A 302 18.25 4.65 -2.17
C MET A 302 19.02 4.35 -0.88
N GLY A 303 19.33 3.08 -0.60
CA GLY A 303 20.20 2.71 0.52
C GLY A 303 21.58 3.37 0.44
N SER A 304 22.13 3.59 -0.77
CA SER A 304 23.40 4.28 -0.96
C SER A 304 23.32 5.77 -0.59
N LEU A 305 22.18 6.42 -0.89
CA LEU A 305 21.85 7.81 -0.53
C LEU A 305 21.69 8.00 0.98
N TYR A 306 21.04 7.07 1.68
CA TYR A 306 20.80 7.22 3.12
C TYR A 306 22.02 7.01 4.01
N ARG A 307 23.14 6.50 3.48
CA ARG A 307 24.44 6.54 4.18
C ARG A 307 24.87 7.97 4.55
N TYR A 308 24.33 8.97 3.85
CA TYR A 308 24.58 10.39 4.10
C TYR A 308 23.60 11.02 5.11
N LEU A 309 22.63 10.27 5.63
CA LEU A 309 21.86 10.68 6.81
C LEU A 309 22.69 10.32 8.04
N GLU A 310 23.02 11.30 8.88
CA GLU A 310 23.59 11.01 10.20
C GLU A 310 22.56 10.21 11.00
N VAL A 311 22.74 8.88 11.06
CA VAL A 311 22.00 8.02 11.97
C VAL A 311 22.44 8.41 13.38
N LYS A 312 21.62 9.20 14.07
CA LYS A 312 21.82 9.41 15.50
C LYS A 312 21.68 8.05 16.20
N PRO A 313 22.63 7.64 17.05
CA PRO A 313 22.52 6.38 17.76
C PRO A 313 21.24 6.34 18.61
N ASP A 314 20.59 5.17 18.59
CA ASP A 314 19.24 4.86 19.09
C ASP A 314 18.94 5.32 20.54
N GLN A 315 19.97 5.63 21.34
CA GLN A 315 19.80 6.01 22.75
C GLN A 315 19.28 7.44 22.98
N GLU A 316 19.31 8.32 21.97
CA GLU A 316 18.80 9.70 22.11
C GLU A 316 17.34 9.88 21.67
N ARG A 317 16.82 9.07 20.73
CA ARG A 317 15.42 9.17 20.27
C ARG A 317 14.43 8.75 21.36
N GLU A 318 14.78 7.79 22.22
CA GLU A 318 13.92 7.32 23.31
C GLU A 318 13.89 8.25 24.55
N ARG A 319 14.74 9.31 24.60
CA ARG A 319 14.82 10.21 25.78
C ARG A 319 14.04 11.52 25.65
N ALA A 320 13.35 11.76 24.54
CA ALA A 320 12.43 12.88 24.44
C ALA A 320 11.10 12.52 25.13
N ASN A 321 10.86 13.12 26.30
CA ASN A 321 9.57 13.07 27.01
C ASN A 321 8.37 13.24 26.04
N PRO A 322 7.33 12.39 26.11
CA PRO A 322 6.15 12.46 25.23
C PRO A 322 5.17 13.58 25.64
N LEU A 323 5.66 14.77 26.02
CA LEU A 323 4.83 15.84 26.59
C LEU A 323 4.42 16.93 25.59
N THR A 324 4.75 16.81 24.32
CA THR A 324 4.11 17.59 23.25
C THR A 324 4.02 16.75 21.99
N ALA A 325 3.16 15.73 22.00
CA ALA A 325 2.66 15.19 20.74
C ALA A 325 1.98 16.36 20.01
N VAL A 326 2.51 16.76 18.85
CA VAL A 326 1.83 17.72 17.99
C VAL A 326 0.48 17.11 17.67
N VAL A 327 -0.59 17.73 18.18
CA VAL A 327 -1.96 17.36 17.83
C VAL A 327 -2.18 17.82 16.40
N THR A 328 -2.38 16.87 15.50
CA THR A 328 -2.49 17.16 14.06
C THR A 328 -3.93 17.09 13.55
N ASP A 329 -4.84 16.46 14.30
CA ASP A 329 -6.20 16.17 13.82
C ASP A 329 -7.23 16.15 14.97
N HIS A 330 -8.38 16.79 14.74
CA HIS A 330 -9.48 16.93 15.68
C HIS A 330 -10.79 16.41 15.08
N GLU A 331 -11.39 15.43 15.73
CA GLU A 331 -12.69 14.88 15.35
C GLU A 331 -13.74 15.20 16.40
N LEU A 332 -14.83 15.86 16.01
CA LEU A 332 -15.98 16.10 16.87
C LEU A 332 -17.02 14.98 16.69
N ILE A 333 -17.27 14.20 17.73
CA ILE A 333 -18.24 13.10 17.72
C ILE A 333 -19.47 13.51 18.51
N GLN A 334 -20.60 13.66 17.82
CA GLN A 334 -21.90 13.92 18.43
C GLN A 334 -22.70 12.61 18.48
N ILE A 335 -23.04 12.15 19.69
CA ILE A 335 -23.86 10.95 19.86
C ILE A 335 -25.23 11.38 20.39
N GLN A 336 -26.28 11.17 19.60
CA GLN A 336 -27.66 11.36 20.05
C GLN A 336 -28.23 10.01 20.50
N PRO A 337 -28.54 9.82 21.80
CA PRO A 337 -29.14 8.58 22.28
C PRO A 337 -30.48 8.31 21.58
N GLY A 338 -30.70 7.07 21.11
CA GLY A 338 -31.97 6.66 20.49
C GLY A 338 -32.13 6.99 19.01
N MET A 339 -31.12 7.59 18.35
CA MET A 339 -31.02 7.61 16.89
C MET A 339 -30.21 6.38 16.43
N SER A 340 -30.89 5.30 16.08
CA SER A 340 -30.25 4.12 15.51
C SER A 340 -30.50 3.98 14.01
N SER A 341 -29.50 3.46 13.30
CA SER A 341 -29.63 2.99 11.92
C SER A 341 -30.02 1.51 11.89
N ALA A 342 -30.26 0.95 10.70
CA ALA A 342 -30.56 -0.46 10.55
C ALA A 342 -29.45 -1.35 11.12
N GLY A 343 -29.82 -2.45 11.77
CA GLY A 343 -28.87 -3.41 12.31
C GLY A 343 -27.89 -3.96 11.25
N TYR A 344 -26.70 -4.34 11.68
CA TYR A 344 -25.64 -4.83 10.81
C TYR A 344 -25.17 -6.24 11.24
N LYS A 345 -24.44 -6.93 10.35
CA LYS A 345 -23.85 -8.24 10.64
C LYS A 345 -22.36 -8.12 10.85
N LYS A 346 -21.84 -8.78 11.88
CA LYS A 346 -20.41 -8.82 12.24
C LYS A 346 -19.64 -9.80 11.34
N HIS A 347 -19.49 -9.47 10.06
CA HIS A 347 -18.88 -10.33 9.04
C HIS A 347 -17.44 -10.73 9.36
N TRP A 348 -16.70 -9.91 10.11
CA TRP A 348 -15.34 -10.19 10.56
C TRP A 348 -15.22 -11.41 11.47
N SER A 349 -16.30 -11.87 12.10
CA SER A 349 -16.28 -12.99 13.04
C SER A 349 -17.06 -14.22 12.60
N VAL A 350 -17.47 -14.26 11.33
CA VAL A 350 -18.21 -15.43 10.81
C VAL A 350 -17.27 -16.61 10.62
N THR A 351 -16.14 -16.39 9.95
CA THR A 351 -15.16 -17.43 9.62
C THR A 351 -13.80 -17.06 10.18
N THR A 352 -13.06 -18.03 10.71
CA THR A 352 -11.62 -17.91 11.00
C THR A 352 -10.85 -18.90 10.15
N THR A 353 -9.52 -18.85 10.20
CA THR A 353 -8.69 -19.80 9.47
C THR A 353 -7.55 -20.36 10.32
N ALA A 354 -6.98 -21.46 9.86
CA ALA A 354 -5.76 -22.07 10.37
C ALA A 354 -4.90 -22.55 9.18
N GLY A 355 -3.65 -22.96 9.43
CA GLY A 355 -2.76 -23.52 8.41
C GLY A 355 -3.30 -24.77 7.76
N ARG A 356 -2.75 -25.95 8.08
CA ARG A 356 -3.20 -27.22 7.46
C ARG A 356 -3.90 -28.15 8.44
N ALA A 357 -4.79 -28.99 7.92
CA ALA A 357 -5.69 -29.85 8.71
C ALA A 357 -4.98 -30.66 9.82
N VAL A 358 -3.82 -31.25 9.53
CA VAL A 358 -3.10 -32.11 10.50
C VAL A 358 -2.63 -31.32 11.74
N GLU A 359 -2.36 -30.03 11.62
CA GLU A 359 -2.00 -29.16 12.76
C GLU A 359 -3.14 -29.12 13.79
N GLY A 360 -4.39 -29.27 13.34
CA GLY A 360 -5.58 -29.37 14.19
C GLY A 360 -5.66 -30.62 15.06
N LEU A 361 -4.74 -31.58 14.89
CA LEU A 361 -4.58 -32.73 15.79
C LEU A 361 -3.68 -32.43 16.99
N ARG A 362 -2.92 -31.33 16.97
CA ARG A 362 -1.97 -30.96 18.03
C ARG A 362 -2.69 -30.35 19.24
N ASP A 363 -2.18 -30.64 20.44
CA ASP A 363 -2.77 -30.17 21.70
C ASP A 363 -2.68 -28.66 21.87
N ASP A 364 -1.53 -28.06 21.53
CA ASP A 364 -1.31 -26.61 21.56
C ASP A 364 -2.34 -25.87 20.67
N TRP A 365 -2.51 -26.32 19.43
CA TRP A 365 -3.51 -25.79 18.50
C TRP A 365 -4.93 -25.87 19.07
N ARG A 366 -5.32 -27.04 19.59
CA ARG A 366 -6.67 -27.27 20.15
C ARG A 366 -6.94 -26.41 21.39
N ARG A 367 -5.95 -26.25 22.27
CA ARG A 367 -6.07 -25.36 23.44
C ARG A 367 -6.25 -23.91 23.01
N GLN A 368 -5.49 -23.45 22.02
CA GLN A 368 -5.61 -22.09 21.52
C GLN A 368 -6.98 -21.83 20.89
N LEU A 369 -7.49 -22.74 20.05
CA LEU A 369 -8.83 -22.61 19.46
C LEU A 369 -9.93 -22.63 20.53
N THR A 370 -9.82 -23.55 21.50
CA THR A 370 -10.77 -23.63 22.63
C THR A 370 -10.78 -22.31 23.43
N GLY A 371 -9.63 -21.67 23.58
CA GLY A 371 -9.49 -20.37 24.25
C GLY A 371 -10.20 -19.20 23.55
N LEU A 372 -10.62 -19.34 22.29
CA LEU A 372 -11.44 -18.35 21.58
C LEU A 372 -12.92 -18.43 21.97
N LYS A 373 -13.38 -19.61 22.40
CA LYS A 373 -14.80 -19.88 22.67
C LYS A 373 -15.36 -18.91 23.71
N GLY A 374 -16.47 -18.26 23.36
CA GLY A 374 -17.15 -17.27 24.21
C GLY A 374 -16.52 -15.87 24.22
N ARG A 375 -15.34 -15.68 23.61
CA ARG A 375 -14.70 -14.37 23.45
C ARG A 375 -14.79 -13.86 22.01
N ILE A 376 -14.42 -14.71 21.07
CA ILE A 376 -14.51 -14.45 19.62
C ILE A 376 -15.28 -15.63 19.01
N PRO A 377 -16.62 -15.58 18.95
CA PRO A 377 -17.45 -16.70 18.54
C PRO A 377 -17.46 -16.88 17.02
N PHE A 378 -16.39 -17.46 16.47
CA PHE A 378 -16.36 -17.88 15.07
C PHE A 378 -17.37 -19.01 14.81
N GLU A 379 -18.13 -18.91 13.72
CA GLU A 379 -19.09 -19.93 13.30
C GLU A 379 -18.42 -21.02 12.42
N TYR A 380 -17.41 -20.62 11.66
CA TYR A 380 -16.70 -21.48 10.72
C TYR A 380 -15.17 -21.41 10.90
N ILE A 381 -14.48 -22.46 10.50
CA ILE A 381 -13.03 -22.49 10.36
C ILE A 381 -12.63 -23.07 8.99
N ARG A 382 -11.70 -22.40 8.31
CA ARG A 382 -11.15 -22.76 6.99
C ARG A 382 -9.66 -23.10 7.12
N PHE A 383 -9.19 -24.15 6.47
CA PHE A 383 -7.77 -24.55 6.47
C PHE A 383 -7.46 -25.43 5.27
N HIS A 384 -6.18 -25.49 4.91
CA HIS A 384 -5.68 -26.28 3.80
C HIS A 384 -5.58 -27.77 4.12
N GLY A 385 -5.43 -28.58 3.07
CA GLY A 385 -4.79 -29.90 3.18
C GLY A 385 -5.63 -30.98 3.87
N ILE A 386 -6.96 -30.92 3.77
CA ILE A 386 -7.84 -32.00 4.26
C ILE A 386 -7.53 -33.35 3.58
N PHE A 387 -7.01 -33.31 2.35
CA PHE A 387 -6.63 -34.49 1.57
C PHE A 387 -5.10 -34.71 1.47
N ASN A 388 -4.29 -33.93 2.20
CA ASN A 388 -2.85 -34.19 2.25
C ASN A 388 -2.57 -35.58 2.84
N ASP A 389 -1.46 -36.20 2.43
CA ASP A 389 -1.11 -37.55 2.85
C ASP A 389 -0.93 -37.71 4.37
N GLU A 390 -0.59 -36.64 5.09
CA GLU A 390 -0.52 -36.62 6.56
C GLU A 390 -1.89 -36.88 7.23
N MET A 391 -2.98 -36.55 6.54
CA MET A 391 -4.35 -36.90 6.97
C MET A 391 -4.72 -38.35 6.65
N MET A 392 -3.88 -39.05 5.89
CA MET A 392 -4.02 -40.47 5.51
C MET A 392 -5.34 -40.79 4.80
N VAL A 393 -5.92 -39.82 4.11
CA VAL A 393 -7.27 -39.96 3.53
C VAL A 393 -7.31 -40.93 2.36
N TYR A 394 -6.37 -40.84 1.43
CA TYR A 394 -6.38 -41.58 0.17
C TYR A 394 -5.22 -42.58 0.11
N ASN A 395 -5.53 -43.84 -0.18
CA ASN A 395 -4.57 -44.87 -0.50
C ASN A 395 -5.11 -45.75 -1.62
N GLU A 396 -4.31 -46.69 -2.13
CA GLU A 396 -4.76 -47.68 -3.12
C GLU A 396 -4.33 -49.10 -2.70
N GLU A 397 -5.17 -50.09 -3.02
CA GLU A 397 -4.78 -51.51 -2.98
C GLU A 397 -3.79 -51.82 -4.12
N ASP A 398 -3.19 -53.02 -4.09
CA ASP A 398 -2.23 -53.48 -5.12
C ASP A 398 -2.79 -53.45 -6.56
N ASP A 399 -4.11 -53.53 -6.72
CA ASP A 399 -4.81 -53.46 -8.02
C ASP A 399 -5.21 -52.04 -8.45
N GLY A 400 -4.86 -51.03 -7.66
CA GLY A 400 -5.18 -49.62 -7.90
C GLY A 400 -6.58 -49.19 -7.43
N THR A 401 -7.30 -50.04 -6.71
CA THR A 401 -8.60 -49.70 -6.11
C THR A 401 -8.42 -48.67 -4.99
N PRO A 402 -9.12 -47.52 -5.01
CA PRO A 402 -9.04 -46.53 -3.94
C PRO A 402 -9.51 -47.06 -2.58
N VAL A 403 -8.76 -46.74 -1.54
CA VAL A 403 -9.06 -47.00 -0.13
C VAL A 403 -9.09 -45.66 0.60
N TYR A 404 -10.15 -45.45 1.39
CA TYR A 404 -10.35 -44.21 2.12
C TYR A 404 -10.26 -44.42 3.64
N ASN A 405 -9.50 -43.58 4.33
CA ASN A 405 -9.40 -43.60 5.78
C ASN A 405 -9.71 -42.22 6.39
N TRP A 406 -10.80 -42.16 7.15
CA TRP A 406 -11.33 -40.91 7.69
C TRP A 406 -10.92 -40.64 9.15
N ALA A 407 -10.06 -41.48 9.75
CA ALA A 407 -9.81 -41.43 11.19
C ALA A 407 -9.30 -40.08 11.70
N TYR A 408 -8.44 -39.39 10.94
CA TYR A 408 -7.89 -38.09 11.33
C TYR A 408 -8.82 -36.93 10.98
N VAL A 409 -9.55 -37.03 9.87
CA VAL A 409 -10.66 -36.12 9.55
C VAL A 409 -11.68 -36.13 10.69
N ASP A 410 -12.12 -37.32 11.11
CA ASP A 410 -13.10 -37.50 12.19
C ASP A 410 -12.60 -36.89 13.50
N LYS A 411 -11.35 -37.15 13.88
CA LYS A 411 -10.75 -36.58 15.10
C LYS A 411 -10.70 -35.06 15.11
N LEU A 412 -10.51 -34.44 13.94
CA LEU A 412 -10.49 -33.00 13.81
C LEU A 412 -11.91 -32.44 13.80
N TYR A 413 -12.77 -32.95 12.92
CA TYR A 413 -14.12 -32.43 12.73
C TYR A 413 -14.99 -32.66 13.97
N ASP A 414 -14.86 -33.79 14.68
CA ASP A 414 -15.56 -34.01 15.96
C ASP A 414 -15.16 -32.96 17.00
N PHE A 415 -13.87 -32.57 17.04
CA PHE A 415 -13.39 -31.54 17.95
C PHE A 415 -13.99 -30.17 17.58
N LEU A 416 -13.97 -29.80 16.31
CA LEU A 416 -14.54 -28.54 15.81
C LEU A 416 -16.03 -28.44 16.09
N ILE A 417 -16.81 -29.46 15.71
CA ILE A 417 -18.24 -29.53 15.93
C ILE A 417 -18.57 -29.55 17.43
N GLY A 418 -17.77 -30.23 18.26
CA GLY A 418 -17.88 -30.18 19.72
C GLY A 418 -17.66 -28.79 20.32
N LEU A 419 -16.89 -27.93 19.66
CA LEU A 419 -16.76 -26.52 20.03
C LEU A 419 -17.91 -25.64 19.52
N GLY A 420 -18.70 -26.13 18.56
CA GLY A 420 -19.74 -25.38 17.85
C GLY A 420 -19.23 -24.64 16.61
N ILE A 421 -18.05 -25.02 16.10
CA ILE A 421 -17.41 -24.43 14.93
C ILE A 421 -17.53 -25.40 13.76
N ARG A 422 -18.06 -24.95 12.63
CA ARG A 422 -18.25 -25.79 11.44
C ARG A 422 -17.05 -25.70 10.49
N PRO A 423 -16.71 -26.77 9.77
CA PRO A 423 -15.71 -26.68 8.73
C PRO A 423 -16.24 -25.85 7.54
N PHE A 424 -15.45 -24.87 7.12
CA PHE A 424 -15.48 -24.31 5.77
C PHE A 424 -14.46 -25.12 4.98
N VAL A 425 -14.95 -26.14 4.28
CA VAL A 425 -14.12 -27.20 3.71
C VAL A 425 -13.45 -26.69 2.44
N GLU A 426 -12.13 -26.56 2.47
CA GLU A 426 -11.31 -26.44 1.27
C GLU A 426 -10.95 -27.84 0.75
N LEU A 427 -11.33 -28.14 -0.49
CA LEU A 427 -11.08 -29.44 -1.13
C LEU A 427 -9.71 -29.43 -1.79
N GLY A 428 -8.68 -29.74 -0.99
CA GLY A 428 -7.29 -29.84 -1.43
C GLY A 428 -6.34 -30.34 -0.32
N PHE A 429 -5.04 -30.44 -0.55
CA PHE A 429 -4.42 -30.46 -1.89
C PHE A 429 -4.48 -31.88 -2.48
N MET A 430 -3.75 -32.16 -3.56
CA MET A 430 -3.84 -33.46 -4.24
C MET A 430 -3.11 -34.56 -3.43
N PRO A 431 -3.72 -35.72 -3.15
CA PRO A 431 -2.99 -36.86 -2.59
C PRO A 431 -1.88 -37.34 -3.53
N THR A 432 -0.72 -37.74 -3.01
CA THR A 432 0.44 -38.05 -3.87
C THR A 432 0.14 -39.19 -4.85
N LEU A 433 -0.56 -40.24 -4.43
CA LEU A 433 -0.93 -41.37 -5.30
C LEU A 433 -1.91 -40.99 -6.43
N LEU A 434 -2.62 -39.87 -6.27
CA LEU A 434 -3.57 -39.37 -7.24
C LEU A 434 -3.01 -38.21 -8.09
N SER A 435 -1.84 -37.69 -7.72
CA SER A 435 -1.20 -36.57 -8.42
C SER A 435 -0.74 -36.93 -9.83
N ARG A 436 -0.91 -36.00 -10.78
CA ARG A 436 -0.40 -36.15 -12.15
C ARG A 436 1.10 -35.95 -12.23
N SER A 437 1.62 -35.05 -11.39
CA SER A 437 3.01 -34.62 -11.43
C SER A 437 3.47 -34.20 -10.02
N SER A 438 4.77 -33.97 -9.85
CA SER A 438 5.41 -33.85 -8.53
C SER A 438 5.54 -32.42 -8.01
N GLU A 439 4.91 -31.43 -8.64
CA GLU A 439 4.92 -30.04 -8.18
C GLU A 439 4.20 -29.94 -6.84
N THR A 440 4.85 -29.23 -5.91
CA THR A 440 4.35 -29.07 -4.55
C THR A 440 4.52 -27.64 -4.06
N VAL A 441 3.66 -27.23 -3.14
CA VAL A 441 3.72 -25.94 -2.45
C VAL A 441 4.06 -26.11 -0.97
N PHE A 442 4.66 -25.07 -0.38
CA PHE A 442 5.03 -24.96 1.03
C PHE A 442 6.06 -25.98 1.54
N TRP A 443 6.49 -25.81 2.79
CA TRP A 443 7.47 -26.68 3.46
C TRP A 443 6.99 -28.14 3.58
N TRP A 444 5.69 -28.33 3.85
CA TRP A 444 5.05 -29.65 3.99
C TRP A 444 4.68 -30.32 2.66
N ARG A 445 5.00 -29.69 1.52
CA ARG A 445 4.94 -30.29 0.17
C ARG A 445 3.54 -30.74 -0.28
N GLY A 446 2.55 -29.87 -0.18
CA GLY A 446 1.22 -30.12 -0.75
C GLY A 446 1.27 -30.24 -2.25
N ASN A 447 0.78 -31.33 -2.84
CA ASN A 447 0.83 -31.50 -4.28
C ASN A 447 -0.20 -30.60 -4.99
N ILE A 448 0.26 -29.78 -5.94
CA ILE A 448 -0.56 -28.78 -6.64
C ILE A 448 -0.99 -29.19 -8.05
N SER A 449 -0.69 -30.43 -8.44
CA SER A 449 -1.03 -30.92 -9.78
C SER A 449 -2.50 -31.32 -9.88
N PRO A 450 -3.09 -31.25 -11.08
CA PRO A 450 -4.37 -31.89 -11.35
C PRO A 450 -4.27 -33.41 -11.09
N PRO A 451 -5.41 -34.11 -10.90
CA PRO A 451 -5.38 -35.55 -10.70
C PRO A 451 -4.89 -36.27 -11.96
N ALA A 452 -4.10 -37.35 -11.79
CA ALA A 452 -3.71 -38.25 -12.87
C ALA A 452 -4.93 -39.01 -13.44
N ASP A 453 -5.89 -39.32 -12.58
CA ASP A 453 -7.15 -39.98 -12.91
C ASP A 453 -8.33 -39.19 -12.32
N GLN A 454 -9.07 -38.54 -13.20
CA GLN A 454 -10.22 -37.72 -12.84
C GLN A 454 -11.32 -38.54 -12.15
N ALA A 455 -11.53 -39.80 -12.53
CA ALA A 455 -12.58 -40.64 -11.93
C ALA A 455 -12.25 -41.01 -10.49
N LYS A 456 -10.97 -41.22 -10.17
CA LYS A 456 -10.50 -41.46 -8.80
C LYS A 456 -10.64 -40.22 -7.91
N TRP A 457 -10.38 -39.02 -8.44
CA TRP A 457 -10.68 -37.76 -7.75
C TRP A 457 -12.18 -37.61 -7.46
N GLU A 458 -13.02 -37.81 -8.47
CA GLU A 458 -14.48 -37.76 -8.31
C GLU A 458 -14.99 -38.77 -7.28
N ALA A 459 -14.40 -39.98 -7.24
CA ALA A 459 -14.71 -40.99 -6.24
C ALA A 459 -14.29 -40.55 -4.82
N LEU A 460 -13.08 -39.98 -4.66
CA LEU A 460 -12.61 -39.44 -3.38
C LEU A 460 -13.57 -38.37 -2.83
N VAL A 461 -13.92 -37.37 -3.65
CA VAL A 461 -14.83 -36.30 -3.23
C VAL A 461 -16.21 -36.87 -2.88
N ARG A 462 -16.73 -37.81 -3.68
CA ARG A 462 -18.01 -38.47 -3.43
C ARG A 462 -18.03 -39.20 -2.09
N GLU A 463 -17.01 -40.01 -1.82
CA GLU A 463 -16.93 -40.79 -0.59
C GLU A 463 -16.65 -39.91 0.63
N PHE A 464 -15.86 -38.84 0.49
CA PHE A 464 -15.68 -37.85 1.54
C PHE A 464 -17.01 -37.19 1.93
N VAL A 465 -17.79 -36.71 0.96
CA VAL A 465 -19.10 -36.08 1.23
C VAL A 465 -20.08 -37.09 1.83
N ARG A 466 -20.14 -38.32 1.30
CA ARG A 466 -20.97 -39.40 1.88
C ARG A 466 -20.58 -39.71 3.31
N HIS A 467 -19.30 -39.80 3.59
CA HIS A 467 -18.78 -40.03 4.94
C HIS A 467 -19.21 -38.92 5.89
N CYS A 468 -19.03 -37.64 5.51
CA CYS A 468 -19.47 -36.50 6.31
C CYS A 468 -20.99 -36.55 6.59
N LEU A 469 -21.80 -36.84 5.57
CA LEU A 469 -23.25 -36.97 5.70
C LEU A 469 -23.65 -38.13 6.62
N ASN A 470 -22.97 -39.27 6.53
CA ASN A 470 -23.25 -40.45 7.35
C ASN A 470 -22.85 -40.23 8.81
N ARG A 471 -21.73 -39.55 9.07
CA ARG A 471 -21.22 -39.31 10.43
C ARG A 471 -21.94 -38.17 11.14
N TYR A 472 -22.14 -37.03 10.48
CA TYR A 472 -22.64 -35.79 11.10
C TYR A 472 -24.12 -35.52 10.79
N GLY A 473 -24.69 -36.22 9.81
CA GLY A 473 -26.08 -36.06 9.39
C GLY A 473 -26.31 -34.88 8.43
N ALA A 474 -27.28 -35.04 7.54
CA ALA A 474 -27.53 -34.06 6.47
C ALA A 474 -27.90 -32.66 6.97
N GLN A 475 -28.57 -32.54 8.13
CA GLN A 475 -28.95 -31.22 8.67
C GLN A 475 -27.72 -30.39 9.10
N GLU A 476 -26.68 -31.05 9.61
CA GLU A 476 -25.43 -30.39 9.97
C GLU A 476 -24.64 -30.03 8.71
N VAL A 477 -24.38 -31.01 7.85
CA VAL A 477 -23.50 -30.83 6.66
C VAL A 477 -24.07 -29.83 5.64
N LYS A 478 -25.40 -29.65 5.56
CA LYS A 478 -26.03 -28.60 4.72
C LYS A 478 -25.63 -27.18 5.12
N GLN A 479 -25.16 -26.99 6.36
CA GLN A 479 -24.68 -25.69 6.84
C GLN A 479 -23.22 -25.45 6.48
N TRP A 480 -22.48 -26.47 6.03
CA TRP A 480 -21.07 -26.35 5.68
C TRP A 480 -20.88 -25.71 4.30
N TYR A 481 -19.69 -25.15 4.10
CA TYR A 481 -19.24 -24.63 2.81
C TYR A 481 -18.22 -25.60 2.21
N PHE A 482 -18.30 -25.85 0.90
CA PHE A 482 -17.34 -26.65 0.15
C PHE A 482 -16.69 -25.76 -0.93
N GLU A 483 -15.50 -25.25 -0.62
CA GLU A 483 -14.65 -24.48 -1.51
C GLU A 483 -13.73 -25.41 -2.30
N VAL A 484 -13.67 -25.22 -3.61
CA VAL A 484 -12.87 -26.07 -4.50
C VAL A 484 -11.51 -25.43 -4.71
N TRP A 485 -10.49 -26.06 -4.14
CA TRP A 485 -9.07 -25.68 -4.26
C TRP A 485 -8.71 -24.34 -3.59
N ASN A 486 -7.47 -23.89 -3.83
CA ASN A 486 -6.88 -22.66 -3.31
C ASN A 486 -6.07 -21.93 -4.40
N GLU A 487 -6.33 -20.65 -4.63
CA GLU A 487 -5.60 -19.74 -5.54
C GLU A 487 -5.14 -20.36 -6.88
N PRO A 488 -6.05 -21.01 -7.63
CA PRO A 488 -5.68 -21.67 -8.89
C PRO A 488 -5.13 -20.71 -9.96
N ASP A 489 -5.34 -19.41 -9.77
CA ASP A 489 -4.84 -18.34 -10.61
C ASP A 489 -3.36 -18.03 -10.43
N LEU A 490 -2.76 -18.45 -9.31
CA LEU A 490 -1.31 -18.45 -9.12
C LEU A 490 -0.70 -19.68 -9.81
N SER A 491 -0.70 -19.63 -11.14
CA SER A 491 -0.21 -20.70 -12.01
C SER A 491 1.22 -21.13 -11.67
N GLY A 492 1.42 -22.43 -11.49
CA GLY A 492 2.69 -23.03 -11.09
C GLY A 492 3.06 -22.87 -9.61
N VAL A 493 2.28 -22.12 -8.82
CA VAL A 493 2.50 -21.93 -7.38
C VAL A 493 1.46 -22.70 -6.57
N CYS A 494 0.17 -22.47 -6.85
CA CYS A 494 -0.94 -23.12 -6.16
C CYS A 494 -1.71 -24.09 -7.07
N TRP A 495 -1.48 -24.03 -8.40
CA TRP A 495 -2.05 -24.97 -9.37
C TRP A 495 -1.10 -25.18 -10.56
N ALA A 496 -0.71 -26.42 -10.82
CA ALA A 496 0.20 -26.75 -11.94
C ALA A 496 -0.51 -27.03 -13.27
N GLY A 497 -1.85 -27.08 -13.29
CA GLY A 497 -2.62 -27.21 -14.52
C GLY A 497 -2.86 -25.88 -15.22
N SER A 498 -3.50 -25.92 -16.40
CA SER A 498 -4.00 -24.71 -17.04
C SER A 498 -5.24 -24.15 -16.34
N LYS A 499 -5.59 -22.91 -16.65
CA LYS A 499 -6.86 -22.26 -16.23
C LYS A 499 -8.08 -23.08 -16.65
N GLU A 500 -8.09 -23.56 -17.89
CA GLU A 500 -9.19 -24.39 -18.43
C GLU A 500 -9.27 -25.75 -17.75
N GLU A 501 -8.11 -26.34 -17.41
CA GLU A 501 -8.06 -27.56 -16.60
C GLU A 501 -8.66 -27.32 -15.21
N TYR A 502 -8.36 -26.19 -14.57
CA TYR A 502 -9.00 -25.83 -13.30
C TYR A 502 -10.51 -25.66 -13.45
N PHE A 503 -11.01 -24.98 -14.49
CA PHE A 503 -12.47 -24.84 -14.69
C PHE A 503 -13.16 -26.21 -14.86
N SER A 504 -12.53 -27.13 -15.59
CA SER A 504 -13.04 -28.50 -15.74
C SER A 504 -12.96 -29.31 -14.43
N PHE A 505 -11.90 -29.11 -13.66
CA PHE A 505 -11.73 -29.70 -12.32
C PHE A 505 -12.78 -29.17 -11.33
N TYR A 506 -13.07 -27.87 -11.36
CA TYR A 506 -14.13 -27.24 -10.59
C TYR A 506 -15.50 -27.84 -10.95
N GLU A 507 -15.82 -27.87 -12.25
CA GLU A 507 -17.08 -28.41 -12.76
C GLU A 507 -17.31 -29.86 -12.30
N SER A 508 -16.33 -30.74 -12.51
CA SER A 508 -16.44 -32.15 -12.12
C SER A 508 -16.62 -32.31 -10.61
N THR A 509 -15.83 -31.60 -9.79
CA THR A 509 -15.91 -31.62 -8.33
C THR A 509 -17.29 -31.19 -7.84
N VAL A 510 -17.79 -30.05 -8.32
CA VAL A 510 -19.11 -29.52 -7.93
C VAL A 510 -20.23 -30.47 -8.36
N ARG A 511 -20.19 -31.00 -9.58
CA ARG A 511 -21.20 -31.95 -10.06
C ARG A 511 -21.25 -33.21 -9.20
N VAL A 512 -20.09 -33.70 -8.74
CA VAL A 512 -20.04 -34.83 -7.79
C VAL A 512 -20.74 -34.48 -6.48
N ILE A 513 -20.37 -33.36 -5.85
CA ILE A 513 -20.96 -32.95 -4.56
C ILE A 513 -22.48 -32.82 -4.69
N LYS A 514 -22.95 -32.11 -5.73
CA LYS A 514 -24.37 -31.89 -6.01
C LYS A 514 -25.11 -33.19 -6.36
N SER A 515 -24.43 -34.19 -6.93
CA SER A 515 -25.03 -35.51 -7.20
C SER A 515 -25.25 -36.34 -5.93
N VAL A 516 -24.49 -36.08 -4.86
CA VAL A 516 -24.70 -36.74 -3.56
C VAL A 516 -25.84 -36.06 -2.81
N LEU A 517 -25.81 -34.72 -2.72
CA LEU A 517 -26.87 -33.93 -2.12
C LEU A 517 -26.91 -32.52 -2.75
N PRO A 518 -27.93 -32.18 -3.57
CA PRO A 518 -27.98 -30.91 -4.31
C PRO A 518 -27.95 -29.64 -3.46
N GLU A 519 -28.36 -29.73 -2.20
CA GLU A 519 -28.49 -28.60 -1.26
C GLU A 519 -27.16 -28.16 -0.63
N LEU A 520 -26.07 -28.94 -0.77
CA LEU A 520 -24.76 -28.58 -0.20
C LEU A 520 -24.19 -27.34 -0.90
N LYS A 521 -23.69 -26.37 -0.14
CA LYS A 521 -23.11 -25.13 -0.68
C LYS A 521 -21.73 -25.38 -1.28
N THR A 522 -21.58 -25.15 -2.58
CA THR A 522 -20.32 -25.25 -3.32
C THR A 522 -19.91 -23.89 -3.87
N GLY A 523 -18.62 -23.57 -3.82
CA GLY A 523 -18.13 -22.26 -4.23
C GLY A 523 -16.64 -22.26 -4.55
N GLY A 524 -16.16 -21.11 -4.99
CA GLY A 524 -14.81 -20.90 -5.52
C GLY A 524 -14.76 -19.57 -6.28
N PRO A 525 -13.67 -19.28 -7.01
CA PRO A 525 -12.51 -20.14 -7.25
C PRO A 525 -11.42 -20.07 -6.18
N ALA A 526 -11.65 -19.39 -5.04
CA ALA A 526 -10.62 -19.07 -4.06
C ALA A 526 -9.47 -18.25 -4.69
N LEU A 527 -9.81 -17.25 -5.51
CA LEU A 527 -8.82 -16.49 -6.29
C LEU A 527 -7.87 -15.67 -5.42
N GLY A 528 -6.63 -15.54 -5.87
CA GLY A 528 -5.74 -14.46 -5.45
C GLY A 528 -6.28 -13.08 -5.87
N TYR A 529 -5.98 -12.06 -5.08
CA TYR A 529 -6.42 -10.67 -5.35
C TYR A 529 -5.76 -10.05 -6.58
N GLY A 530 -4.59 -10.55 -7.02
CA GLY A 530 -3.90 -10.05 -8.20
C GLY A 530 -4.74 -10.15 -9.47
N SER A 531 -5.40 -11.30 -9.66
CA SER A 531 -6.24 -11.58 -10.83
C SER A 531 -7.53 -10.76 -10.85
N LEU A 532 -7.93 -10.15 -9.73
CA LEU A 532 -9.06 -9.21 -9.71
C LEU A 532 -8.73 -7.92 -10.47
N TRP A 533 -7.47 -7.49 -10.41
CA TRP A 533 -7.01 -6.24 -11.01
C TRP A 533 -6.47 -6.42 -12.42
N ASN A 534 -5.65 -7.45 -12.61
CA ASN A 534 -4.76 -7.54 -13.77
C ASN A 534 -5.13 -8.65 -14.76
N ASP A 535 -6.23 -9.37 -14.51
CA ASP A 535 -6.67 -10.49 -15.38
C ASP A 535 -8.22 -10.58 -15.41
N THR A 536 -8.70 -11.54 -16.21
CA THR A 536 -10.10 -11.88 -16.50
C THR A 536 -10.54 -13.21 -15.87
N TRP A 537 -9.73 -13.81 -14.98
CA TRP A 537 -10.04 -15.08 -14.30
C TRP A 537 -11.45 -15.13 -13.69
N ALA A 538 -11.84 -14.08 -12.96
CA ALA A 538 -13.15 -14.02 -12.29
C ALA A 538 -14.30 -14.02 -13.32
N GLU A 539 -14.21 -13.18 -14.35
CA GLU A 539 -15.20 -13.08 -15.42
C GLU A 539 -15.31 -14.38 -16.21
N GLU A 540 -14.18 -14.97 -16.61
CA GLU A 540 -14.14 -16.20 -17.39
C GLU A 540 -14.65 -17.39 -16.60
N PHE A 541 -14.33 -17.49 -15.31
CA PHE A 541 -14.85 -18.53 -14.44
C PHE A 541 -16.37 -18.45 -14.31
N MET A 542 -16.90 -17.25 -14.04
CA MET A 542 -18.35 -17.01 -13.94
C MET A 542 -19.06 -17.32 -15.26
N GLU A 543 -18.50 -16.90 -16.39
CA GLU A 543 -19.06 -17.17 -17.72
C GLU A 543 -19.01 -18.67 -18.05
N TYR A 544 -17.90 -19.35 -17.73
CA TYR A 544 -17.77 -20.80 -17.88
C TYR A 544 -18.87 -21.54 -17.12
N CYS A 545 -19.05 -21.23 -15.84
CA CYS A 545 -20.05 -21.88 -15.00
C CYS A 545 -21.47 -21.58 -15.47
N LYS A 546 -21.74 -20.33 -15.86
CA LYS A 546 -23.04 -19.93 -16.43
C LYS A 546 -23.37 -20.69 -17.71
N LYS A 547 -22.43 -20.75 -18.66
CA LYS A 547 -22.60 -21.42 -19.96
C LYS A 547 -22.83 -22.93 -19.80
N ARG A 548 -22.14 -23.57 -18.85
CA ARG A 548 -22.25 -25.01 -18.59
C ARG A 548 -23.25 -25.38 -17.50
N GLN A 549 -23.94 -24.41 -16.92
CA GLN A 549 -24.87 -24.63 -15.80
C GLN A 549 -24.21 -25.38 -14.63
N VAL A 550 -23.00 -24.95 -14.27
CA VAL A 550 -22.29 -25.40 -13.06
C VAL A 550 -22.75 -24.52 -11.89
N SER A 551 -23.08 -25.15 -10.76
CA SER A 551 -23.55 -24.43 -9.58
C SER A 551 -22.43 -23.61 -8.95
N ILE A 552 -22.72 -22.38 -8.56
CA ILE A 552 -21.88 -21.56 -7.68
C ILE A 552 -22.82 -20.96 -6.63
N ASP A 553 -22.76 -21.45 -5.40
CA ASP A 553 -23.61 -20.96 -4.30
C ASP A 553 -22.96 -19.77 -3.57
N PHE A 554 -21.63 -19.67 -3.64
CA PHE A 554 -20.85 -18.57 -3.10
C PHE A 554 -19.58 -18.35 -3.92
N PHE A 555 -19.09 -17.11 -3.95
CA PHE A 555 -17.79 -16.75 -4.52
C PHE A 555 -16.77 -16.51 -3.42
N SER A 556 -15.56 -17.02 -3.61
CA SER A 556 -14.47 -16.84 -2.66
C SER A 556 -13.19 -16.31 -3.31
N PHE A 557 -12.48 -15.48 -2.56
CA PHE A 557 -11.20 -14.89 -2.95
C PHE A 557 -10.40 -14.47 -1.70
N HIS A 558 -9.11 -14.20 -1.89
CA HIS A 558 -8.22 -13.74 -0.83
C HIS A 558 -7.78 -12.31 -1.07
N ILE A 559 -7.37 -11.61 -0.02
CA ILE A 559 -6.84 -10.25 -0.16
C ILE A 559 -5.84 -9.89 0.94
N TYR A 560 -4.74 -9.27 0.52
CA TYR A 560 -3.66 -8.79 1.38
C TYR A 560 -3.28 -7.35 1.01
N SER A 561 -2.64 -6.60 1.91
CA SER A 561 -2.10 -5.27 1.59
C SER A 561 -0.83 -5.36 0.76
N GLU A 562 -0.06 -6.43 0.90
CA GLU A 562 1.16 -6.63 0.14
C GLU A 562 0.85 -7.16 -1.26
N TYR A 563 1.48 -6.63 -2.31
CA TYR A 563 1.31 -7.08 -3.70
C TYR A 563 2.67 -7.53 -4.26
N PRO A 564 2.85 -8.80 -4.65
CA PRO A 564 4.12 -9.30 -5.17
C PRO A 564 4.38 -8.80 -6.59
N GLN A 565 5.62 -8.38 -6.85
CA GLN A 565 6.15 -8.02 -8.16
C GLN A 565 7.36 -8.91 -8.49
N LEU A 566 7.33 -9.54 -9.65
CA LEU A 566 8.42 -10.39 -10.15
C LEU A 566 9.57 -9.53 -10.69
N LYS A 567 10.82 -9.77 -10.25
CA LYS A 567 12.01 -9.22 -10.92
C LYS A 567 12.42 -10.07 -12.13
N ALA A 568 13.11 -9.42 -13.08
CA ALA A 568 13.77 -10.07 -14.22
C ALA A 568 14.78 -11.17 -13.82
N GLU A 569 15.31 -11.14 -12.59
CA GLU A 569 16.22 -12.15 -12.02
C GLU A 569 15.66 -12.76 -10.72
N GLN A 570 14.52 -13.45 -10.78
CA GLN A 570 13.95 -14.38 -9.76
C GLN A 570 13.80 -13.91 -8.30
N ASN A 571 14.20 -12.69 -7.93
CA ASN A 571 13.90 -12.09 -6.63
C ASN A 571 12.51 -11.43 -6.69
N ILE A 572 11.67 -11.66 -5.68
CA ILE A 572 10.35 -11.03 -5.60
C ILE A 572 10.51 -9.72 -4.81
N LEU A 573 10.10 -8.59 -5.41
CA LEU A 573 9.86 -7.36 -4.66
C LEU A 573 8.39 -7.36 -4.25
N THR A 574 8.06 -6.74 -3.12
CA THR A 574 6.67 -6.48 -2.76
C THR A 574 6.39 -5.01 -2.62
N ARG A 575 5.19 -4.63 -3.08
CA ARG A 575 4.63 -3.29 -2.97
C ARG A 575 3.50 -3.32 -1.96
N MET A 576 3.50 -2.39 -1.01
CA MET A 576 2.39 -2.27 -0.07
C MET A 576 1.30 -1.37 -0.67
N MET A 577 0.10 -1.91 -0.76
CA MET A 577 -1.07 -1.27 -1.32
C MET A 577 -1.71 -0.33 -0.30
N PRO A 578 -2.30 0.79 -0.76
CA PRO A 578 -2.95 1.75 0.13
C PRO A 578 -4.14 1.10 0.87
N PRO A 579 -4.58 1.67 2.00
CA PRO A 579 -5.65 1.10 2.81
C PRO A 579 -6.99 0.92 2.06
N THR A 580 -7.25 1.76 1.05
CA THR A 580 -8.47 1.69 0.23
C THR A 580 -8.53 0.45 -0.67
N PHE A 581 -7.38 -0.20 -0.91
CA PHE A 581 -7.26 -1.35 -1.81
C PHE A 581 -8.24 -2.49 -1.50
N TYR A 582 -8.53 -2.74 -0.21
CA TYR A 582 -9.48 -3.77 0.20
C TYR A 582 -10.89 -3.48 -0.30
N LYS A 583 -11.39 -2.28 0.00
CA LYS A 583 -12.72 -1.84 -0.40
C LYS A 583 -12.83 -1.73 -1.92
N GLU A 584 -11.80 -1.18 -2.56
CA GLU A 584 -11.75 -1.06 -4.03
C GLU A 584 -11.77 -2.44 -4.72
N SER A 585 -11.04 -3.43 -4.20
CA SER A 585 -11.03 -4.79 -4.73
C SER A 585 -12.39 -5.48 -4.60
N ILE A 586 -13.05 -5.34 -3.44
CA ILE A 586 -14.39 -5.88 -3.21
C ILE A 586 -15.39 -5.25 -4.19
N LEU A 587 -15.40 -3.91 -4.30
CA LEU A 587 -16.31 -3.20 -5.20
C LEU A 587 -16.07 -3.59 -6.67
N ARG A 588 -14.80 -3.72 -7.07
CA ARG A 588 -14.42 -4.17 -8.41
C ARG A 588 -14.94 -5.58 -8.70
N LEU A 589 -14.81 -6.51 -7.75
CA LEU A 589 -15.33 -7.86 -7.91
C LEU A 589 -16.87 -7.87 -7.95
N GLN A 590 -17.54 -7.11 -7.09
CA GLN A 590 -19.00 -6.95 -7.12
C GLN A 590 -19.49 -6.40 -8.46
N ASP A 591 -18.78 -5.44 -9.06
CA ASP A 591 -19.08 -4.93 -10.40
C ASP A 591 -18.93 -6.02 -11.47
N LYS A 592 -17.84 -6.81 -11.42
CA LYS A 592 -17.66 -7.98 -12.29
C LYS A 592 -18.81 -9.00 -12.13
N MET A 593 -19.18 -9.34 -10.90
CA MET A 593 -20.29 -10.25 -10.58
C MET A 593 -21.64 -9.71 -11.10
N LYS A 594 -21.87 -8.40 -10.96
CA LYS A 594 -23.08 -7.72 -11.44
C LYS A 594 -23.22 -7.80 -12.96
N LEU A 595 -22.11 -7.65 -13.70
CA LEU A 595 -22.06 -7.82 -15.15
C LEU A 595 -22.31 -9.26 -15.57
N ALA A 596 -21.76 -10.24 -14.83
CA ALA A 596 -21.96 -11.66 -15.08
C ALA A 596 -23.35 -12.21 -14.66
N SER A 597 -24.18 -11.38 -14.00
CA SER A 597 -25.51 -11.72 -13.47
C SER A 597 -25.52 -12.55 -12.17
N PHE A 598 -24.51 -12.39 -11.33
CA PHE A 598 -24.36 -13.04 -10.01
C PHE A 598 -24.56 -12.07 -8.82
N ARG A 599 -25.53 -11.16 -8.91
CA ARG A 599 -25.67 -10.01 -7.97
C ARG A 599 -25.89 -10.38 -6.51
N ASP A 600 -26.63 -11.46 -6.26
CA ASP A 600 -27.07 -11.85 -4.91
C ASP A 600 -26.24 -13.02 -4.33
N MET A 601 -25.13 -13.37 -4.98
CA MET A 601 -24.27 -14.48 -4.55
C MET A 601 -23.52 -14.11 -3.26
N GLU A 602 -23.42 -15.05 -2.31
CA GLU A 602 -22.63 -14.83 -1.10
C GLU A 602 -21.16 -14.61 -1.50
N LEU A 603 -20.58 -13.51 -1.04
CA LEU A 603 -19.17 -13.19 -1.26
C LEU A 603 -18.39 -13.42 0.04
N HIS A 604 -17.41 -14.32 0.00
CA HIS A 604 -16.56 -14.65 1.14
C HIS A 604 -15.12 -14.25 0.83
N ILE A 605 -14.49 -13.54 1.76
CA ILE A 605 -13.04 -13.41 1.79
C ILE A 605 -12.53 -14.56 2.64
N THR A 606 -12.01 -15.60 2.00
CA THR A 606 -11.62 -16.86 2.67
C THR A 606 -10.20 -16.82 3.24
N GLU A 607 -9.44 -15.78 2.89
CA GLU A 607 -8.23 -15.36 3.59
C GLU A 607 -8.06 -13.83 3.51
N TRP A 608 -7.69 -13.21 4.63
CA TRP A 608 -7.13 -11.86 4.63
C TRP A 608 -6.18 -11.63 5.79
N ASN A 609 -5.13 -10.86 5.54
CA ASN A 609 -4.25 -10.29 6.55
C ASN A 609 -3.47 -9.10 5.94
N PHE A 610 -2.68 -8.40 6.73
CA PHE A 610 -1.86 -7.30 6.24
C PHE A 610 -0.87 -7.76 5.15
N SER A 611 -0.09 -8.80 5.41
CA SER A 611 0.88 -9.37 4.45
C SER A 611 0.50 -10.80 4.11
N LEU A 612 0.89 -11.25 2.91
CA LEU A 612 0.77 -12.63 2.45
C LEU A 612 1.94 -13.52 2.91
N TYR A 613 2.91 -12.98 3.64
CA TYR A 613 4.05 -13.74 4.17
C TYR A 613 3.92 -14.00 5.66
N ASP A 614 4.11 -15.25 6.04
CA ASP A 614 4.06 -15.73 7.43
C ASP A 614 5.27 -15.28 8.28
N ARG A 615 6.09 -14.35 7.76
CA ARG A 615 7.29 -13.78 8.38
C ARG A 615 7.25 -12.25 8.42
N HIS A 616 6.13 -11.63 8.08
CA HIS A 616 6.04 -10.18 8.08
C HIS A 616 5.98 -9.63 9.51
N LEU A 617 7.06 -9.00 9.95
CA LEU A 617 7.27 -8.60 11.35
C LEU A 617 6.16 -7.70 11.91
N LEU A 618 5.47 -6.92 11.07
CA LEU A 618 4.33 -6.10 11.49
C LEU A 618 3.16 -6.89 12.08
N HIS A 619 2.99 -8.18 11.77
CA HIS A 619 1.90 -9.01 12.30
C HIS A 619 1.88 -9.10 13.84
N ASP A 620 3.03 -8.92 14.50
CA ASP A 620 3.12 -9.00 15.96
C ASP A 620 2.82 -7.67 16.67
N THR A 621 2.79 -6.58 15.91
CA THR A 621 2.83 -5.22 16.45
C THR A 621 1.45 -4.65 16.78
N MET A 622 1.43 -3.59 17.58
CA MET A 622 0.22 -2.81 17.89
C MET A 622 -0.51 -2.28 16.65
N PHE A 623 0.19 -2.08 15.52
CA PHE A 623 -0.42 -1.66 14.25
C PHE A 623 -1.56 -2.58 13.78
N MET A 624 -1.46 -3.89 14.07
CA MET A 624 -2.45 -4.85 13.60
C MET A 624 -3.83 -4.65 14.22
N ALA A 625 -3.93 -4.04 15.41
CA ALA A 625 -5.22 -3.81 16.04
C ALA A 625 -6.08 -2.77 15.29
N PRO A 626 -5.63 -1.52 15.07
CA PRO A 626 -6.35 -0.56 14.25
C PRO A 626 -6.43 -0.97 12.77
N PHE A 627 -5.49 -1.75 12.24
CA PHE A 627 -5.60 -2.34 10.90
C PHE A 627 -6.85 -3.22 10.79
N VAL A 628 -7.01 -4.20 11.70
CA VAL A 628 -8.19 -5.07 11.74
C VAL A 628 -9.47 -4.27 11.87
N MET A 629 -9.50 -3.27 12.77
CA MET A 629 -10.68 -2.41 12.98
C MET A 629 -11.02 -1.58 11.75
N TYR A 630 -10.03 -0.95 11.13
CA TYR A 630 -10.21 -0.14 9.92
C TYR A 630 -10.83 -0.98 8.79
N HIS A 631 -10.27 -2.15 8.51
CA HIS A 631 -10.76 -3.01 7.43
C HIS A 631 -12.11 -3.65 7.75
N ALA A 632 -12.34 -4.10 8.99
CA ALA A 632 -13.64 -4.61 9.41
C ALA A 632 -14.74 -3.55 9.26
N MET A 633 -14.48 -2.30 9.66
CA MET A 633 -15.48 -1.24 9.50
C MET A 633 -15.66 -0.84 8.02
N ASN A 634 -14.57 -0.67 7.26
CA ASN A 634 -14.64 -0.19 5.88
C ASN A 634 -15.26 -1.17 4.88
N THR A 635 -15.34 -2.45 5.24
CA THR A 635 -15.96 -3.50 4.42
C THR A 635 -17.34 -3.93 4.92
N LEU A 636 -17.89 -3.19 5.90
CA LEU A 636 -19.16 -3.54 6.54
C LEU A 636 -20.31 -3.59 5.54
N GLY A 637 -20.93 -4.76 5.43
CA GLY A 637 -22.07 -5.01 4.53
C GLY A 637 -21.68 -5.37 3.10
N ASP A 638 -20.40 -5.35 2.72
CA ASP A 638 -19.98 -5.69 1.35
C ASP A 638 -19.75 -7.20 1.14
N VAL A 639 -19.46 -7.92 2.21
CA VAL A 639 -19.11 -9.35 2.19
C VAL A 639 -19.86 -10.11 3.27
N LYS A 640 -20.06 -11.41 3.04
CA LYS A 640 -20.71 -12.32 3.99
C LYS A 640 -19.79 -12.64 5.17
N ALA A 641 -18.51 -12.87 4.90
CA ALA A 641 -17.50 -13.21 5.88
C ALA A 641 -16.12 -12.70 5.46
N MET A 642 -15.28 -12.41 6.45
CA MET A 642 -13.85 -12.12 6.29
C MET A 642 -13.04 -13.02 7.20
N ALA A 643 -12.41 -14.04 6.64
CA ALA A 643 -11.68 -15.06 7.37
C ALA A 643 -10.22 -14.63 7.59
N PHE A 644 -9.93 -14.10 8.78
CA PHE A 644 -8.60 -13.61 9.12
C PHE A 644 -7.59 -14.75 9.08
N TRP A 645 -6.55 -14.62 8.26
CA TRP A 645 -5.45 -15.57 8.10
C TRP A 645 -4.34 -15.23 9.08
N CYS A 646 -4.25 -15.82 10.27
CA CYS A 646 -5.00 -16.96 10.82
C CYS A 646 -5.19 -16.82 12.35
N PHE A 647 -5.83 -17.77 13.02
CA PHE A 647 -6.05 -17.66 14.47
C PHE A 647 -4.81 -17.95 15.33
N THR A 648 -3.79 -18.65 14.81
CA THR A 648 -2.63 -19.14 15.57
C THR A 648 -1.35 -19.22 14.74
N ASP A 649 -0.21 -18.94 15.35
CA ASP A 649 1.12 -19.19 14.79
C ASP A 649 1.56 -20.67 14.87
N VAL A 650 0.71 -21.59 15.35
CA VAL A 650 0.91 -23.02 15.12
C VAL A 650 0.64 -23.30 13.64
N PHE A 651 1.67 -23.06 12.82
CA PHE A 651 1.58 -22.86 11.38
C PHE A 651 2.93 -23.18 10.72
N GLU A 652 2.91 -23.93 9.60
CA GLU A 652 4.13 -24.49 9.03
C GLU A 652 4.24 -24.39 7.49
N GLU A 653 3.62 -23.39 6.85
CA GLU A 653 3.87 -23.14 5.41
C GLU A 653 5.35 -22.89 5.11
N SER A 654 6.01 -22.15 6.01
CA SER A 654 7.46 -21.98 6.07
C SER A 654 8.04 -22.65 7.31
N LEU A 655 9.35 -22.93 7.30
CA LEU A 655 10.07 -23.49 8.45
C LEU A 655 9.85 -22.65 9.72
N VAL A 656 9.37 -23.26 10.80
CA VAL A 656 9.06 -22.59 12.07
C VAL A 656 10.30 -21.88 12.64
N PRO A 657 10.28 -20.54 12.85
CA PRO A 657 11.43 -19.80 13.37
C PRO A 657 11.67 -20.08 14.84
N SER A 658 12.88 -19.84 15.34
CA SER A 658 13.22 -20.03 16.76
C SER A 658 12.68 -18.91 17.67
N SER A 659 12.50 -17.69 17.18
CA SER A 659 11.96 -16.55 17.96
C SER A 659 10.48 -16.78 18.34
N PRO A 660 10.00 -16.31 19.51
CA PRO A 660 8.57 -16.30 19.84
C PRO A 660 7.73 -15.32 19.02
N PHE A 661 8.36 -14.25 18.51
CA PHE A 661 7.75 -13.21 17.68
C PHE A 661 8.57 -13.04 16.40
N TYR A 662 8.06 -13.59 15.31
CA TYR A 662 8.74 -13.66 14.01
C TYR A 662 7.89 -13.13 12.85
N GLY A 663 6.76 -12.48 13.14
CA GLY A 663 5.83 -12.01 12.12
C GLY A 663 4.86 -13.08 11.62
N GLY A 664 4.57 -14.10 12.43
CA GLY A 664 3.56 -15.11 12.10
C GLY A 664 2.16 -14.51 11.97
N PHE A 665 1.34 -15.14 11.12
CA PHE A 665 -0.01 -14.67 10.80
C PHE A 665 -0.99 -14.60 11.98
N GLY A 666 -0.75 -15.38 13.03
CA GLY A 666 -1.71 -15.72 14.07
C GLY A 666 -2.20 -14.53 14.89
N LEU A 667 -3.48 -14.57 15.30
CA LEU A 667 -3.99 -13.77 16.42
C LEU A 667 -3.23 -14.05 17.73
N MET A 668 -2.68 -15.26 17.85
CA MET A 668 -1.85 -15.70 18.96
C MET A 668 -0.53 -16.24 18.43
N ASN A 669 0.56 -16.01 19.16
CA ASN A 669 1.82 -16.67 18.85
C ASN A 669 1.78 -18.18 19.20
N ARG A 670 2.83 -18.92 18.84
CA ARG A 670 2.89 -20.38 19.05
C ARG A 670 2.77 -20.78 20.53
N ASP A 671 3.18 -19.91 21.45
CA ASP A 671 3.15 -20.13 22.90
C ASP A 671 1.81 -19.71 23.55
N GLY A 672 0.84 -19.28 22.71
CA GLY A 672 -0.48 -18.83 23.13
C GLY A 672 -0.52 -17.40 23.66
N LEU A 673 0.52 -16.59 23.43
CA LEU A 673 0.49 -15.17 23.73
C LEU A 673 -0.40 -14.44 22.71
N LYS A 674 -1.39 -13.71 23.23
CA LYS A 674 -2.36 -12.98 22.40
C LYS A 674 -1.73 -11.70 21.86
N LYS A 675 -1.73 -11.56 20.54
CA LYS A 675 -1.21 -10.38 19.83
C LYS A 675 -2.26 -9.25 19.83
N PRO A 676 -1.89 -8.00 19.49
CA PRO A 676 -2.84 -6.90 19.42
C PRO A 676 -4.05 -7.17 18.50
N SER A 677 -3.87 -7.88 17.40
CA SER A 677 -4.96 -8.33 16.50
C SER A 677 -6.02 -9.16 17.21
N TYR A 678 -5.66 -10.06 18.13
CA TYR A 678 -6.62 -10.83 18.94
C TYR A 678 -7.60 -9.91 19.67
N TYR A 679 -7.05 -8.91 20.37
CA TYR A 679 -7.88 -8.00 21.15
C TYR A 679 -8.67 -7.06 20.28
N ALA A 680 -8.23 -6.76 19.04
CA ALA A 680 -9.07 -6.05 18.10
C ALA A 680 -10.37 -6.82 17.80
N PHE A 681 -10.29 -8.14 17.57
CA PHE A 681 -11.49 -8.98 17.45
C PHE A 681 -12.32 -9.00 18.74
N GLU A 682 -11.69 -9.15 19.92
CA GLU A 682 -12.40 -9.14 21.21
C GLU A 682 -13.12 -7.81 21.48
N LEU A 683 -12.52 -6.67 21.13
CA LEU A 683 -13.13 -5.35 21.27
C LEU A 683 -14.22 -5.10 20.22
N LEU A 684 -14.01 -5.51 18.97
CA LEU A 684 -15.04 -5.48 17.93
C LEU A 684 -16.29 -6.28 18.33
N GLN A 685 -16.12 -7.39 19.07
CA GLN A 685 -17.26 -8.16 19.55
C GLN A 685 -18.12 -7.45 20.58
N LYS A 686 -17.56 -6.49 21.31
CA LYS A 686 -18.29 -5.69 22.30
C LYS A 686 -19.20 -4.64 21.67
N LEU A 687 -19.03 -4.34 20.38
CA LEU A 687 -19.93 -3.42 19.67
C LEU A 687 -21.37 -3.95 19.66
N GLY A 688 -22.33 -3.03 19.76
CA GLY A 688 -23.75 -3.32 19.78
C GLY A 688 -24.33 -3.66 18.41
N GLU A 689 -25.65 -3.86 18.38
CA GLU A 689 -26.37 -4.37 17.20
C GLU A 689 -26.66 -3.30 16.13
N GLU A 690 -26.74 -2.04 16.55
CA GLU A 690 -27.12 -0.91 15.68
C GLU A 690 -26.02 0.16 15.68
N ILE A 691 -25.70 0.71 14.50
CA ILE A 691 -24.73 1.81 14.38
C ILE A 691 -25.46 3.13 14.65
N THR A 692 -24.87 3.96 15.50
CA THR A 692 -25.39 5.30 15.83
C THR A 692 -24.56 6.40 15.16
N VAL A 693 -23.25 6.21 15.07
CA VAL A 693 -22.34 7.16 14.41
C VAL A 693 -21.11 6.42 13.86
N ARG A 694 -20.52 6.94 12.80
CA ARG A 694 -19.26 6.41 12.25
C ARG A 694 -18.53 7.51 11.48
N GLY A 695 -17.21 7.51 11.57
CA GLY A 695 -16.34 8.40 10.79
C GLY A 695 -14.92 7.86 10.72
N GLU A 696 -13.96 8.73 10.44
CA GLU A 696 -12.56 8.35 10.31
C GLU A 696 -11.95 8.01 11.68
N GLY A 697 -11.72 6.71 11.91
CA GLY A 697 -11.12 6.23 13.16
C GLY A 697 -12.10 6.07 14.31
N TYR A 698 -13.42 6.11 14.07
CA TYR A 698 -14.40 5.86 15.12
C TYR A 698 -15.71 5.22 14.63
N VAL A 699 -16.32 4.43 15.52
CA VAL A 699 -17.66 3.87 15.36
C VAL A 699 -18.39 3.85 16.70
N GLY A 700 -19.61 4.37 16.72
CA GLY A 700 -20.54 4.29 17.84
C GLY A 700 -21.67 3.32 17.53
N THR A 701 -22.02 2.49 18.51
CA THR A 701 -23.11 1.52 18.43
C THR A 701 -24.00 1.57 19.67
N GLN A 702 -25.18 0.97 19.55
CA GLN A 702 -26.13 0.83 20.65
C GLN A 702 -26.79 -0.55 20.62
N ASN A 703 -27.13 -1.07 21.80
CA ASN A 703 -27.99 -2.24 21.98
C ASN A 703 -29.42 -1.82 22.29
N GLN A 704 -30.36 -2.76 22.14
CA GLN A 704 -31.78 -2.54 22.43
C GLN A 704 -32.07 -2.17 23.89
N ASP A 705 -31.20 -2.56 24.83
CA ASP A 705 -31.30 -2.19 26.25
C ASP A 705 -30.85 -0.76 26.55
N GLY A 706 -30.40 -0.02 25.53
CA GLY A 706 -29.92 1.35 25.61
C GLY A 706 -28.42 1.46 25.91
N SER A 707 -27.70 0.37 26.17
CA SER A 707 -26.25 0.40 26.34
C SER A 707 -25.56 0.86 25.06
N MET A 708 -24.58 1.76 25.20
CA MET A 708 -23.88 2.36 24.07
C MET A 708 -22.41 1.96 24.08
N GLN A 709 -21.80 1.88 22.91
CA GLN A 709 -20.37 1.63 22.77
C GLN A 709 -19.78 2.63 21.78
N LEU A 710 -18.56 3.10 22.06
CA LEU A 710 -17.81 3.96 21.16
C LEU A 710 -16.40 3.41 21.04
N LEU A 711 -16.07 2.89 19.86
CA LEU A 711 -14.74 2.42 19.51
C LEU A 711 -14.01 3.53 18.75
N LEU A 712 -12.83 3.88 19.23
CA LEU A 712 -11.89 4.82 18.63
C LEU A 712 -10.61 4.08 18.27
N TYR A 713 -10.03 4.37 17.11
CA TYR A 713 -8.79 3.79 16.66
C TYR A 713 -8.02 4.78 15.78
N HIS A 714 -6.70 4.85 15.97
CA HIS A 714 -5.84 5.71 15.18
C HIS A 714 -4.99 4.84 14.23
N TYR A 715 -5.57 4.55 13.07
CA TYR A 715 -4.89 3.81 12.01
C TYR A 715 -3.88 4.72 11.29
N VAL A 716 -2.59 4.40 11.43
CA VAL A 716 -1.49 5.05 10.70
C VAL A 716 -0.93 4.05 9.71
N HIS A 717 -0.90 4.43 8.44
CA HIS A 717 -0.40 3.57 7.37
C HIS A 717 1.12 3.71 7.19
N LEU A 718 1.68 2.84 6.36
CA LEU A 718 3.10 2.79 6.05
C LEU A 718 3.55 4.06 5.33
N ASP A 719 4.80 4.46 5.53
CA ASP A 719 5.39 5.54 4.74
C ASP A 719 5.62 5.11 3.28
N HIS A 720 5.92 6.09 2.43
CA HIS A 720 6.09 5.85 1.00
C HIS A 720 7.30 4.95 0.69
N MET A 721 8.39 5.03 1.45
CA MET A 721 9.60 4.22 1.21
C MET A 721 9.32 2.75 1.47
N PHE A 722 8.77 2.44 2.65
CA PHE A 722 8.41 1.07 2.98
C PHE A 722 7.34 0.53 2.03
N SER A 723 6.36 1.36 1.65
CA SER A 723 5.34 0.95 0.68
C SER A 723 5.89 0.63 -0.70
N SER A 724 7.04 1.21 -1.03
CA SER A 724 7.79 0.97 -2.27
C SER A 724 8.79 -0.18 -2.15
N GLY A 725 8.88 -0.82 -0.97
CA GLY A 725 9.73 -1.98 -0.70
C GLY A 725 11.08 -1.67 -0.02
N ASP A 726 11.24 -0.51 0.61
CA ASP A 726 12.41 -0.22 1.47
C ASP A 726 12.20 -0.73 2.90
N TRP A 727 12.92 -1.79 3.26
CA TRP A 727 12.82 -2.45 4.56
C TRP A 727 13.88 -1.98 5.57
N SER A 728 14.71 -0.97 5.23
CA SER A 728 15.89 -0.59 6.00
C SER A 728 15.60 -0.11 7.44
N GLU A 729 14.44 0.50 7.65
CA GLU A 729 13.97 0.97 8.96
C GLU A 729 13.28 -0.13 9.79
N MET A 730 13.19 -1.36 9.27
CA MET A 730 12.60 -2.51 9.95
C MET A 730 13.67 -3.49 10.42
N SER A 731 13.54 -3.92 11.67
CA SER A 731 14.38 -4.96 12.27
C SER A 731 13.54 -5.84 13.19
N ASN A 732 14.15 -6.90 13.75
CA ASN A 732 13.47 -7.78 14.70
C ASN A 732 12.93 -7.05 15.94
N LEU A 733 13.54 -5.93 16.33
CA LEU A 733 13.23 -5.16 17.53
C LEU A 733 12.52 -3.84 17.23
N ASN A 734 13.02 -3.07 16.25
CA ASN A 734 12.33 -1.86 15.76
C ASN A 734 11.46 -2.21 14.56
N ARG A 735 10.14 -2.20 14.75
CA ARG A 735 9.15 -2.51 13.73
C ARG A 735 8.24 -1.32 13.38
N TYR A 736 8.53 -0.13 13.92
CA TYR A 736 7.65 1.04 13.77
C TYR A 736 8.27 2.19 12.94
N GLY A 737 9.55 2.11 12.58
CA GLY A 737 10.22 3.12 11.75
C GLY A 737 9.67 3.24 10.32
N VAL A 738 8.77 2.34 9.92
CA VAL A 738 8.22 2.17 8.57
C VAL A 738 6.88 2.86 8.35
N PHE A 739 6.33 3.50 9.38
CA PHE A 739 5.04 4.19 9.33
C PHE A 739 5.21 5.68 9.08
N GLU A 740 4.15 6.32 8.55
CA GLU A 740 4.08 7.77 8.47
C GLU A 740 4.24 8.41 9.87
N GLU A 741 5.01 9.49 9.98
CA GLU A 741 5.16 10.22 11.25
C GLU A 741 3.94 11.10 11.53
N LYS A 742 2.86 10.48 12.02
CA LYS A 742 1.64 11.17 12.46
C LYS A 742 1.66 11.50 13.95
N GLY A 743 1.10 12.64 14.29
CA GLY A 743 0.85 13.07 15.67
C GLY A 743 -0.23 12.24 16.36
N SER A 744 -0.64 12.63 17.56
CA SER A 744 -1.83 11.99 18.18
C SER A 744 -3.11 12.52 17.55
N LYS A 745 -4.12 11.65 17.42
CA LYS A 745 -5.48 12.02 16.98
C LYS A 745 -6.34 12.35 18.20
N VAL A 746 -7.09 13.46 18.14
CA VAL A 746 -7.92 13.92 19.26
C VAL A 746 -9.39 13.76 18.90
N PHE A 747 -10.12 13.03 19.75
CA PHE A 747 -11.56 12.83 19.64
C PHE A 747 -12.27 13.62 20.73
N GLN A 748 -13.11 14.57 20.34
CA GLN A 748 -13.98 15.32 21.23
C GLN A 748 -15.37 14.68 21.20
N ILE A 749 -15.68 13.93 22.26
CA ILE A 749 -16.95 13.22 22.36
C ILE A 749 -17.93 14.09 23.12
N ASN A 750 -19.10 14.30 22.54
CA ASN A 750 -20.21 14.98 23.18
C ASN A 750 -21.47 14.10 23.14
N ILE A 751 -21.95 13.74 24.33
CA ILE A 751 -23.27 13.15 24.55
C ILE A 751 -24.10 14.21 25.27
N PRO A 752 -25.03 14.91 24.59
CA PRO A 752 -25.68 16.08 25.14
C PRO A 752 -26.53 15.78 26.37
N TYR A 753 -27.02 14.54 26.51
CA TYR A 753 -27.81 14.12 27.66
C TYR A 753 -27.73 12.60 27.86
N LEU A 754 -27.44 12.18 29.10
CA LEU A 754 -27.60 10.80 29.57
C LEU A 754 -28.68 10.78 30.64
N SER A 755 -29.74 9.99 30.44
CA SER A 755 -30.81 9.82 31.43
C SER A 755 -30.56 8.60 32.32
N GLY A 756 -30.37 8.84 33.61
CA GLY A 756 -30.05 7.87 34.65
C GLY A 756 -28.55 7.73 34.92
N THR A 757 -28.20 6.70 35.68
CA THR A 757 -26.81 6.36 36.02
C THR A 757 -26.25 5.39 34.98
N TYR A 758 -25.04 5.66 34.49
CA TYR A 758 -24.31 4.78 33.58
C TYR A 758 -22.96 4.39 34.18
N LYS A 759 -22.57 3.13 34.03
CA LYS A 759 -21.20 2.69 34.20
C LYS A 759 -20.48 2.84 32.87
N CYS A 760 -19.49 3.73 32.82
CA CYS A 760 -18.58 3.85 31.70
C CYS A 760 -17.36 2.94 31.94
N THR A 761 -17.11 1.99 31.05
CA THR A 761 -15.89 1.17 31.07
C THR A 761 -15.03 1.52 29.86
N THR A 762 -13.77 1.85 30.09
CA THR A 762 -12.76 2.13 29.06
C THR A 762 -11.84 0.92 28.91
N TYR A 763 -11.58 0.50 27.67
CA TYR A 763 -10.59 -0.49 27.29
C TYR A 763 -9.56 0.20 26.39
N GLN A 764 -8.34 0.41 26.88
CA GLN A 764 -7.28 1.11 26.15
C GLN A 764 -6.16 0.16 25.74
N MET A 765 -5.70 0.28 24.49
CA MET A 765 -4.50 -0.38 23.98
C MET A 765 -3.66 0.56 23.12
N ASP A 766 -2.35 0.47 23.28
CA ASP A 766 -1.34 1.15 22.47
C ASP A 766 0.02 0.45 22.70
N ARG A 767 1.12 1.02 22.23
CA ARG A 767 2.47 0.42 22.39
C ARG A 767 2.90 0.29 23.85
N ASP A 768 2.41 1.16 24.72
CA ASP A 768 2.72 1.15 26.15
C ASP A 768 1.71 0.33 26.97
N HIS A 769 0.55 0.04 26.38
CA HIS A 769 -0.56 -0.66 27.02
C HIS A 769 -1.08 -1.82 26.17
N GLY A 770 -0.80 -3.07 26.59
CA GLY A 770 -1.46 -4.25 26.04
C GLY A 770 -0.83 -4.89 24.81
N SER A 771 0.20 -4.27 24.21
CA SER A 771 0.99 -4.88 23.15
C SER A 771 2.02 -5.86 23.72
N VAL A 772 1.79 -7.16 23.50
CA VAL A 772 2.68 -8.22 24.00
C VAL A 772 4.05 -8.21 23.31
N PHE A 773 4.12 -7.79 22.05
CA PHE A 773 5.38 -7.65 21.32
C PHE A 773 6.24 -6.52 21.92
N ASP A 774 5.66 -5.33 22.12
CA ASP A 774 6.39 -4.20 22.71
C ASP A 774 6.85 -4.55 24.15
N GLU A 775 6.03 -5.30 24.90
CA GLU A 775 6.43 -5.79 26.22
C GLU A 775 7.57 -6.81 26.16
N TRP A 776 7.55 -7.74 25.20
CA TRP A 776 8.63 -8.69 24.96
C TRP A 776 9.94 -7.97 24.57
N VAL A 777 9.86 -6.92 23.75
CA VAL A 777 11.03 -6.07 23.43
C VAL A 777 11.55 -5.36 24.69
N ARG A 778 10.67 -4.76 25.52
CA ARG A 778 11.05 -4.14 26.81
C ARG A 778 11.70 -5.13 27.79
N MET A 779 11.32 -6.40 27.73
CA MET A 779 11.92 -7.50 28.51
C MET A 779 13.32 -7.89 28.03
N GLY A 780 13.78 -7.35 26.89
CA GLY A 780 15.07 -7.68 26.28
C GLY A 780 14.99 -8.72 25.16
N ALA A 781 13.79 -9.00 24.65
CA ALA A 781 13.54 -9.88 23.52
C ALA A 781 14.18 -11.29 23.62
N PRO A 782 13.98 -12.04 24.72
CA PRO A 782 14.58 -13.36 24.87
C PRO A 782 14.08 -14.32 23.79
N GLY A 783 15.03 -15.06 23.18
CA GLY A 783 14.74 -16.01 22.12
C GLY A 783 14.05 -17.30 22.58
N ILE A 784 14.14 -17.62 23.88
CA ILE A 784 13.44 -18.74 24.52
C ILE A 784 12.78 -18.18 25.77
N LEU A 785 11.49 -18.47 25.96
CA LEU A 785 10.71 -18.00 27.11
C LEU A 785 10.55 -19.13 28.13
N THR A 786 10.80 -18.82 29.40
CA THR A 786 10.45 -19.65 30.54
C THR A 786 8.95 -19.52 30.86
N GLU A 787 8.42 -20.43 31.69
CA GLU A 787 7.01 -20.34 32.15
C GLU A 787 6.73 -19.06 32.96
N GLU A 788 7.72 -18.55 33.71
CA GLU A 788 7.58 -17.29 34.45
C GLU A 788 7.47 -16.09 33.49
N GLU A 789 8.32 -16.04 32.47
CA GLU A 789 8.29 -15.00 31.44
C GLU A 789 7.01 -15.08 30.59
N LEU A 790 6.53 -16.28 30.26
CA LEU A 790 5.24 -16.47 29.60
C LEU A 790 4.08 -15.97 30.47
N ALA A 791 4.08 -16.28 31.77
CA ALA A 791 3.07 -15.79 32.69
C ALA A 791 3.10 -14.26 32.82
N TYR A 792 4.29 -13.67 32.87
CA TYR A 792 4.50 -12.22 32.87
C TYR A 792 3.91 -11.57 31.61
N LEU A 793 4.29 -12.05 30.43
CA LEU A 793 3.80 -11.52 29.14
C LEU A 793 2.28 -11.70 29.00
N ARG A 794 1.72 -12.83 29.44
CA ARG A 794 0.26 -13.04 29.48
C ARG A 794 -0.45 -12.02 30.36
N GLY A 795 0.13 -11.66 31.51
CA GLY A 795 -0.42 -10.66 32.43
C GLY A 795 -0.35 -9.21 31.92
N ARG A 796 0.53 -8.93 30.94
CA ARG A 796 0.73 -7.61 30.33
C ARG A 796 0.07 -7.46 28.95
N SER A 797 -0.41 -8.57 28.38
CA SER A 797 -1.11 -8.63 27.11
C SER A 797 -2.59 -8.25 27.29
N GLY A 798 -3.09 -7.35 26.44
CA GLY A 798 -4.51 -6.95 26.41
C GLY A 798 -4.84 -5.57 27.00
N PRO A 799 -6.10 -5.13 26.87
CA PRO A 799 -6.48 -3.76 27.19
C PRO A 799 -6.36 -3.43 28.67
N VAL A 800 -5.90 -2.21 28.96
CA VAL A 800 -6.02 -1.60 30.29
C VAL A 800 -7.48 -1.18 30.48
N ILE A 801 -8.10 -1.69 31.55
CA ILE A 801 -9.51 -1.45 31.84
C ILE A 801 -9.65 -0.41 32.95
N ARG A 802 -10.49 0.61 32.73
CA ARG A 802 -10.87 1.62 33.74
C ARG A 802 -12.38 1.78 33.79
N THR A 803 -12.93 2.12 34.95
CA THR A 803 -14.37 2.34 35.12
C THR A 803 -14.67 3.64 35.83
N GLU A 804 -15.70 4.35 35.40
CA GLU A 804 -16.26 5.52 36.06
C GLU A 804 -17.79 5.46 36.05
N ILE A 805 -18.44 6.13 37.00
CA ILE A 805 -19.91 6.25 37.07
C ILE A 805 -20.30 7.65 36.58
N LEU A 806 -21.27 7.71 35.68
CA LEU A 806 -21.83 8.94 35.12
C LEU A 806 -23.28 9.07 35.58
N GLU A 807 -23.69 10.27 36.03
CA GLU A 807 -25.02 10.52 36.59
C GLU A 807 -25.68 11.73 35.91
N ASP A 808 -26.90 11.55 35.38
CA ASP A 808 -27.86 12.60 34.93
C ASP A 808 -27.23 13.93 34.44
N GLN A 809 -26.38 13.82 33.40
CA GLN A 809 -25.66 14.96 32.84
C GLN A 809 -25.38 14.79 31.34
N GLY A 810 -25.06 15.89 30.67
CA GLY A 810 -24.33 15.83 29.40
C GLY A 810 -22.90 15.35 29.67
N TRP A 811 -22.38 14.49 28.80
CA TRP A 811 -21.04 13.94 28.92
C TRP A 811 -20.16 14.46 27.80
N TYR A 812 -19.12 15.20 28.18
CA TYR A 812 -18.08 15.66 27.28
C TYR A 812 -16.75 15.04 27.68
N LYS A 813 -16.03 14.45 26.72
CA LYS A 813 -14.70 13.91 26.96
C LYS A 813 -13.80 14.13 25.76
N GLU A 814 -12.62 14.67 26.02
CA GLU A 814 -11.55 14.71 25.03
C GLU A 814 -10.66 13.48 25.22
N ILE A 815 -10.44 12.73 24.15
CA ILE A 815 -9.59 11.54 24.13
C ILE A 815 -8.46 11.76 23.14
N VAL A 816 -7.23 11.66 23.62
CA VAL A 816 -6.02 11.72 22.79
C VAL A 816 -5.54 10.30 22.55
N LEU A 817 -5.43 9.91 21.28
CA LEU A 817 -5.03 8.56 20.88
C LEU A 817 -3.70 8.62 20.11
N PRO A 818 -2.62 7.97 20.60
CA PRO A 818 -1.34 7.95 19.89
C PRO A 818 -1.44 7.16 18.59
N PRO A 819 -0.46 7.25 17.68
CA PRO A 819 -0.33 6.35 16.54
C PRO A 819 -0.53 4.88 16.93
N HIS A 820 -1.38 4.20 16.18
CA HIS A 820 -1.79 2.81 16.41
C HIS A 820 -2.60 2.53 17.68
N GLY A 821 -2.95 3.56 18.45
CA GLY A 821 -3.77 3.43 19.64
C GLY A 821 -5.21 3.03 19.33
N VAL A 822 -5.83 2.33 20.27
CA VAL A 822 -7.22 1.87 20.24
C VAL A 822 -7.85 2.13 21.61
N LEU A 823 -9.09 2.61 21.61
CA LEU A 823 -9.87 2.80 22.83
C LEU A 823 -11.33 2.44 22.60
N LEU A 824 -11.88 1.55 23.41
CA LEU A 824 -13.33 1.27 23.45
C LEU A 824 -13.92 1.82 24.74
N LEU A 825 -15.03 2.55 24.61
CA LEU A 825 -15.90 2.94 25.72
C LEU A 825 -17.17 2.10 25.66
N THR A 826 -17.61 1.58 26.80
CA THR A 826 -18.95 0.99 26.97
C THR A 826 -19.70 1.75 28.06
N LEU A 827 -20.90 2.21 27.74
CA LEU A 827 -21.80 2.94 28.63
C LEU A 827 -23.00 2.04 28.93
N GLU A 828 -22.98 1.43 30.11
CA GLU A 828 -24.01 0.47 30.55
C GLU A 828 -24.93 1.14 31.57
N LYS A 829 -26.24 1.22 31.26
CA LYS A 829 -27.22 1.79 32.18
C LYS A 829 -27.32 0.95 33.45
N GLN A 830 -27.34 1.61 34.61
CA GLN A 830 -27.51 1.00 35.93
C GLN A 830 -28.98 1.19 36.37
N PHE A 831 -29.59 0.15 36.95
CA PHE A 831 -31.02 0.11 37.34
C PHE A 831 -31.20 -0.17 38.83
#